data_AF-A0A8S1PA22-F1
#
_entry.id   AF-A0A8S1PA22-F1
#
_cell.length_a   1.000
_cell.length_b   1.000
_cell.length_c   1.000
_cell.angle_alpha   90.00
_cell.angle_beta   90.00
_cell.angle_gamma   90.00
#
_symmetry.space_group_name_H-M   'P 1'
#
loop_
_entity.id
_entity.type
_entity.pdbx_description
1 polymer ?
#
loop_
_entity_poly.entity_id
_entity_poly.type
_entity_poly.pdbx_seq_one_letter_code
_entity_poly.pdbx_strand_id
1 'polypeptide(L)'
;MINLFILSLINVIICQNRFYYHDPSNDITKPRTHAKISDSDTHFDFYFEFTQDKKEVIMFIEIDKISYFSLGIGKSMSDADLWIFEIYENVITVNDSYCVKHGKPPTDISSGGTDDLQLIGYYYNQNGKTGVKFKRLVSTGDKYDKDLVEGEAVEFIWAHGKTEANITVSNHGNVNRGSVLLNFTDDGGSNDVIIVDEDNTYYIHKWTNFICWGIASDFAIIIGRYYKTWGYRTYLHGLLFILIVTSSITTAMMMLSTDWSVLEWNKFKEQSIKNLFHIIIFMIVTIFMIAQSIGGILYNYMLTSLKINQKVSLKPSIHAILGNVVYTLGKLQIIAGLFMDNDIRLMLILGFVFTTRFILEVLYRKGSLVNLVMTGRREQHSNKVYEDGQNPLLDINNSEQDDSFEKKSSKLWCIYKNQVVDLSQMIHPGGNYIWKLIQGQDVTRYILGAYTLDSLNIQPYKHSIYTLKILEQYITGIQINQDLEFFINKDNHRVIKQLNETWKLNTISPYTDQIAYFGFVNEKYQFKNTLSGLQTFGLYFVIKSIENTSISTRQYTMVLSMSQQRIKYRKDLSEIFKKILSLQTIQKEIPKEEEYLSELPLIIKRYQSKNGFSSFIHDDNRNGSYSIEGPYGNNIFIENGNHIVFIAGGTGLFPFLDILEYQLKLTYHNILIKQFGQDAIQIMNPGIIKNFKITLFLAINSADDLIGKDIYFTLLSLQSQLDTPNFKMVVKGNFKLKECEIITQRFNTQVFKTFINDLNSVSNFFICGPPIMNFTTEKILRDEGINNIIVL
;
A
#
# COMPACT_ATOMS: atom_id res chain seq x y z
N MET A 1 41.69 12.87 -16.56
CA MET A 1 41.76 13.13 -15.10
C MET A 1 43.20 13.30 -14.62
N ILE A 2 44.11 12.35 -14.86
CA ILE A 2 45.52 12.45 -14.42
C ILE A 2 46.27 13.66 -15.05
N ASN A 3 46.07 13.94 -16.34
CA ASN A 3 46.67 15.13 -16.98
C ASN A 3 46.11 16.47 -16.44
N LEU A 4 44.85 16.51 -16.01
CA LEU A 4 44.24 17.68 -15.36
C LEU A 4 44.79 17.87 -13.93
N PHE A 5 45.12 16.78 -13.25
CA PHE A 5 45.75 16.80 -11.93
C PHE A 5 47.20 17.27 -12.00
N ILE A 6 47.96 16.85 -13.02
CA ILE A 6 49.35 17.27 -13.24
C ILE A 6 49.43 18.74 -13.70
N LEU A 7 48.52 19.21 -14.57
CA LEU A 7 48.43 20.63 -14.94
C LEU A 7 48.03 21.52 -13.76
N SER A 8 47.15 21.04 -12.87
CA SER A 8 46.82 21.72 -11.61
C SER A 8 48.03 21.81 -10.68
N LEU A 9 48.78 20.72 -10.52
CA LEU A 9 49.97 20.67 -9.67
C LEU A 9 51.10 21.57 -10.20
N ILE A 10 51.27 21.65 -11.53
CA ILE A 10 52.27 22.53 -12.17
C ILE A 10 51.85 24.01 -12.04
N ASN A 11 50.57 24.34 -12.13
CA ASN A 11 50.09 25.71 -11.84
C ASN A 11 50.28 26.09 -10.37
N VAL A 12 50.07 25.15 -9.44
CA VAL A 12 50.30 25.38 -8.00
C VAL A 12 51.78 25.57 -7.69
N ILE A 13 52.69 24.88 -8.39
CA ILE A 13 54.14 24.98 -8.18
C ILE A 13 54.74 26.22 -8.88
N ILE A 14 54.21 26.65 -10.04
CA ILE A 14 54.73 27.82 -10.79
C ILE A 14 54.19 29.15 -10.23
N CYS A 15 53.03 29.17 -9.56
CA CYS A 15 52.45 30.41 -9.02
C CYS A 15 52.90 30.80 -7.59
N GLN A 16 53.82 30.08 -6.95
CA GLN A 16 54.27 30.38 -5.58
C GLN A 16 55.35 31.46 -5.45
N ASN A 17 55.94 31.95 -6.54
CA ASN A 17 56.79 33.14 -6.51
C ASN A 17 55.97 34.40 -6.78
N ARG A 18 55.00 34.70 -5.92
CA ARG A 18 54.37 36.02 -5.88
C ARG A 18 55.25 36.95 -5.07
N PHE A 19 55.58 38.09 -5.66
CA PHE A 19 56.48 39.10 -5.12
C PHE A 19 56.03 39.53 -3.71
N TYR A 20 56.91 39.32 -2.74
CA TYR A 20 56.83 39.96 -1.44
C TYR A 20 57.19 41.43 -1.62
N TYR A 21 56.28 42.33 -1.27
CA TYR A 21 56.56 43.76 -1.21
C TYR A 21 56.43 44.21 0.24
N HIS A 22 57.57 44.52 0.84
CA HIS A 22 57.66 45.28 2.07
C HIS A 22 58.54 46.48 1.75
N ASP A 23 57.97 47.68 1.83
CA ASP A 23 58.76 48.91 1.83
C ASP A 23 59.44 49.00 3.22
N PRO A 24 60.77 48.88 3.34
CA PRO A 24 61.46 48.89 4.62
C PRO A 24 61.32 50.22 5.40
N SER A 25 60.74 51.25 4.79
CA SER A 25 60.38 52.50 5.47
C SER A 25 59.02 52.46 6.20
N ASN A 26 58.19 51.44 5.96
CA ASN A 26 56.90 51.27 6.61
C ASN A 26 57.04 50.86 8.08
N ASP A 27 56.34 51.55 8.98
CA ASP A 27 56.13 51.05 10.34
C ASP A 27 54.97 50.04 10.35
N ILE A 28 55.32 48.77 10.59
CA ILE A 28 54.38 47.64 10.71
C ILE A 28 54.36 47.07 12.13
N THR A 29 54.87 47.81 13.12
CA THR A 29 54.79 47.39 14.53
C THR A 29 53.33 47.33 14.96
N LYS A 30 52.96 46.21 15.59
CA LYS A 30 51.58 45.98 16.05
C LYS A 30 51.32 46.82 17.30
N PRO A 31 50.21 47.58 17.35
CA PRO A 31 49.70 48.16 18.58
C PRO A 31 49.55 47.13 19.70
N ARG A 32 49.59 47.60 20.95
CA ARG A 32 49.63 46.71 22.12
C ARG A 32 48.34 45.94 22.42
N THR A 33 47.17 46.47 22.05
CA THR A 33 45.88 45.81 22.32
C THR A 33 45.44 45.01 21.10
N HIS A 34 44.99 43.78 21.29
CA HIS A 34 44.60 42.84 20.22
C HIS A 34 43.15 42.38 20.37
N ALA A 35 42.46 42.22 19.25
CA ALA A 35 41.11 41.68 19.16
C ALA A 35 40.99 40.79 17.92
N LYS A 36 40.41 39.59 18.07
CA LYS A 36 40.16 38.68 16.95
C LYS A 36 38.74 38.85 16.44
N ILE A 37 38.58 39.41 15.23
CA ILE A 37 37.28 39.92 14.72
C ILE A 37 36.48 38.89 13.90
N SER A 38 37.07 37.77 13.50
CA SER A 38 36.42 36.73 12.67
C SER A 38 36.58 35.31 13.23
N ASP A 39 35.64 34.42 12.87
CA ASP A 39 35.66 33.00 13.23
C ASP A 39 36.32 32.09 12.16
N SER A 40 36.76 30.92 12.63
CA SER A 40 37.55 29.78 12.10
C SER A 40 38.20 29.77 10.71
N ASP A 41 37.63 30.38 9.66
CA ASP A 41 38.03 30.12 8.27
C ASP A 41 38.81 31.27 7.60
N THR A 42 38.73 32.47 8.20
CA THR A 42 39.55 33.64 7.87
C THR A 42 40.02 34.22 9.19
N HIS A 43 41.33 34.41 9.37
CA HIS A 43 41.88 35.11 10.53
C HIS A 43 41.93 36.60 10.24
N PHE A 44 41.06 37.37 10.90
CA PHE A 44 41.00 38.82 10.84
C PHE A 44 41.39 39.35 12.23
N ASP A 45 42.67 39.65 12.40
CA ASP A 45 43.23 40.18 13.63
C ASP A 45 43.26 41.71 13.57
N PHE A 46 42.73 42.35 14.60
CA PHE A 46 42.69 43.79 14.74
C PHE A 46 43.48 44.19 15.99
N TYR A 47 44.33 45.18 15.84
CA TYR A 47 45.14 45.72 16.92
C TYR A 47 44.94 47.22 16.96
N PHE A 48 44.89 47.80 18.15
CA PHE A 48 44.76 49.24 18.30
C PHE A 48 45.48 49.75 19.56
N GLU A 49 45.82 51.02 19.57
CA GLU A 49 46.33 51.75 20.74
C GLU A 49 45.97 53.23 20.62
N PHE A 50 45.60 53.85 21.73
CA PHE A 50 45.32 55.29 21.76
C PHE A 50 46.63 56.05 22.00
N THR A 51 46.73 57.24 21.42
CA THR A 51 47.82 58.16 21.78
C THR A 51 47.71 58.60 23.24
N GLN A 52 48.83 59.07 23.82
CA GLN A 52 48.86 59.49 25.23
C GLN A 52 47.83 60.57 25.58
N ASP A 53 47.48 61.42 24.61
CA ASP A 53 46.46 62.47 24.75
C ASP A 53 45.04 62.01 24.37
N LYS A 54 44.88 60.74 23.97
CA LYS A 54 43.62 60.10 23.54
C LYS A 54 42.91 60.83 22.40
N LYS A 55 43.64 61.56 21.57
CA LYS A 55 43.09 62.26 20.41
C LYS A 55 43.17 61.48 19.12
N GLU A 56 44.14 60.59 19.01
CA GLU A 56 44.32 59.70 17.86
C GLU A 56 44.29 58.24 18.33
N VAL A 57 43.87 57.38 17.42
CA VAL A 57 43.98 55.93 17.58
C VAL A 57 44.81 55.36 16.43
N ILE A 58 45.82 54.58 16.78
CA ILE A 58 46.69 53.87 15.85
C ILE A 58 46.16 52.45 15.76
N MET A 59 45.91 51.98 14.54
CA MET A 59 45.26 50.71 14.27
C MET A 59 46.12 49.86 13.33
N PHE A 60 46.01 48.54 13.47
CA PHE A 60 46.62 47.57 12.59
C PHE A 60 45.65 46.42 12.33
N ILE A 61 45.41 46.11 11.06
CA ILE A 61 44.58 44.98 10.65
C ILE A 61 45.46 43.96 9.93
N GLU A 62 45.37 42.70 10.33
CA GLU A 62 46.02 41.57 9.67
C GLU A 62 44.98 40.54 9.24
N ILE A 63 45.01 40.17 7.96
CA ILE A 63 44.13 39.15 7.39
C ILE A 63 44.94 38.04 6.72
N ASP A 64 44.53 36.79 6.88
CA ASP A 64 45.14 35.62 6.19
C ASP A 64 44.63 35.40 4.75
N LYS A 65 44.25 36.49 4.08
CA LYS A 65 43.81 36.51 2.67
C LYS A 65 44.58 37.56 1.87
N ILE A 66 44.71 37.28 0.58
CA ILE A 66 45.33 38.17 -0.41
C ILE A 66 44.22 38.76 -1.28
N SER A 67 43.39 39.62 -0.71
CA SER A 67 42.28 40.30 -1.41
C SER A 67 42.08 41.69 -0.85
N TYR A 68 41.16 42.48 -1.43
CA TYR A 68 40.63 43.64 -0.71
C TYR A 68 40.00 43.16 0.60
N PHE A 69 40.07 44.00 1.61
CA PHE A 69 39.35 43.80 2.86
C PHE A 69 38.88 45.14 3.39
N SER A 70 37.91 45.11 4.29
CA SER A 70 37.36 46.30 4.91
C SER A 70 36.95 46.00 6.34
N LEU A 71 37.09 47.01 7.18
CA LEU A 71 36.55 47.05 8.54
C LEU A 71 35.69 48.32 8.63
N GLY A 72 34.62 48.31 9.41
CA GLY A 72 33.82 49.52 9.56
C GLY A 72 32.96 49.52 10.81
N ILE A 73 32.53 50.69 11.24
CA ILE A 73 31.77 50.92 12.46
C ILE A 73 30.27 50.95 12.15
N GLY A 74 29.55 49.95 12.64
CA GLY A 74 28.09 49.84 12.54
C GLY A 74 27.59 48.40 12.64
N LYS A 75 26.27 48.23 12.71
CA LYS A 75 25.59 46.91 12.71
C LYS A 75 25.53 46.28 11.33
N SER A 76 25.48 47.11 10.29
CA SER A 76 25.25 46.69 8.90
C SER A 76 25.73 47.79 7.93
N MET A 77 25.73 47.49 6.63
CA MET A 77 26.11 48.47 5.60
C MET A 77 25.08 49.60 5.38
N SER A 78 23.96 49.66 6.11
CA SER A 78 22.96 50.72 5.90
C SER A 78 23.27 52.03 6.64
N ASP A 79 24.25 52.00 7.54
CA ASP A 79 24.74 53.13 8.32
C ASP A 79 26.08 52.69 8.91
N ALA A 80 27.13 52.72 8.09
CA ALA A 80 28.46 52.33 8.52
C ALA A 80 29.55 53.22 7.93
N ASP A 81 30.43 53.66 8.81
CA ASP A 81 31.74 54.24 8.56
C ASP A 81 32.67 53.07 8.20
N LEU A 82 33.28 53.07 7.01
CA LEU A 82 34.01 51.95 6.42
C LEU A 82 35.44 52.36 6.05
N TRP A 83 36.39 51.55 6.51
CA TRP A 83 37.79 51.64 6.16
C TRP A 83 38.11 50.53 5.18
N ILE A 84 38.40 50.93 3.94
CA ILE A 84 38.53 49.98 2.85
C ILE A 84 39.95 49.93 2.33
N PHE A 85 40.50 48.72 2.30
CA PHE A 85 41.87 48.43 1.90
C PHE A 85 41.85 47.74 0.53
N GLU A 86 42.23 48.49 -0.51
CA GLU A 86 42.36 47.99 -1.87
C GLU A 86 43.83 47.81 -2.24
N ILE A 87 44.11 46.88 -3.14
CA ILE A 87 45.47 46.60 -3.62
C ILE A 87 45.56 46.99 -5.10
N TYR A 88 46.44 47.95 -5.41
CA TYR A 88 46.73 48.41 -6.76
C TYR A 88 48.24 48.28 -7.01
N GLU A 89 48.65 47.49 -8.01
CA GLU A 89 50.07 47.31 -8.36
C GLU A 89 50.99 46.90 -7.18
N ASN A 90 50.45 46.10 -6.23
CA ASN A 90 51.10 45.69 -4.96
C ASN A 90 51.25 46.80 -3.92
N VAL A 91 50.62 47.94 -4.13
CA VAL A 91 50.48 49.02 -3.15
C VAL A 91 49.09 48.93 -2.52
N ILE A 92 49.02 48.99 -1.19
CA ILE A 92 47.74 49.07 -0.49
C ILE A 92 47.32 50.51 -0.35
N THR A 93 46.12 50.83 -0.80
CA THR A 93 45.47 52.12 -0.60
C THR A 93 44.40 51.99 0.47
N VAL A 94 44.35 52.96 1.38
CA VAL A 94 43.29 53.08 2.38
C VAL A 94 42.29 54.09 1.85
N ASN A 95 41.01 53.74 1.85
CA ASN A 95 39.92 54.63 1.46
C ASN A 95 38.96 54.80 2.62
N ASP A 96 38.66 56.05 2.95
CA ASP A 96 37.62 56.44 3.89
C ASP A 96 36.26 56.52 3.18
N SER A 97 35.25 55.87 3.73
CA SER A 97 34.00 55.61 3.00
C SER A 97 32.80 55.37 3.91
N TYR A 98 31.64 55.89 3.52
CA TYR A 98 30.40 55.70 4.28
C TYR A 98 29.31 55.01 3.47
N CYS A 99 28.57 54.13 4.14
CA CYS A 99 27.55 53.31 3.52
C CYS A 99 26.16 53.56 4.10
N VAL A 100 25.22 53.96 3.23
CA VAL A 100 23.81 54.22 3.56
C VAL A 100 22.89 53.04 3.20
N LYS A 101 23.39 52.11 2.39
CA LYS A 101 22.64 50.94 1.90
C LYS A 101 23.60 49.87 1.40
N HIS A 102 23.13 48.64 1.33
CA HIS A 102 23.89 47.56 0.70
C HIS A 102 24.25 47.91 -0.76
N GLY A 103 25.55 48.06 -1.03
CA GLY A 103 26.07 48.45 -2.33
C GLY A 103 27.58 48.70 -2.28
N LYS A 104 28.17 49.13 -3.39
CA LYS A 104 29.54 49.66 -3.39
C LYS A 104 29.51 51.01 -2.65
N PRO A 105 30.21 51.17 -1.52
CA PRO A 105 30.20 52.43 -0.79
C PRO A 105 30.91 53.52 -1.61
N PRO A 106 30.38 54.76 -1.64
CA PRO A 106 31.13 55.93 -2.07
C PRO A 106 32.21 56.29 -1.05
N THR A 107 33.24 57.02 -1.47
CA THR A 107 34.20 57.62 -0.53
C THR A 107 33.60 58.83 0.16
N ASP A 108 34.10 59.19 1.34
CA ASP A 108 33.54 60.29 2.13
C ASP A 108 33.70 61.65 1.45
N ILE A 109 34.87 61.90 0.85
CA ILE A 109 35.10 63.05 -0.04
C ILE A 109 34.03 63.13 -1.14
N SER A 110 33.69 62.01 -1.79
CA SER A 110 32.70 62.01 -2.87
C SER A 110 31.27 62.27 -2.39
N SER A 111 31.03 62.07 -1.09
CA SER A 111 29.77 62.34 -0.40
C SER A 111 29.75 63.71 0.31
N GLY A 112 30.84 64.48 0.22
CA GLY A 112 31.00 65.81 0.82
C GLY A 112 31.45 65.78 2.29
N GLY A 113 32.17 64.73 2.70
CA GLY A 113 32.94 64.63 3.94
C GLY A 113 34.44 64.91 3.72
N THR A 114 35.27 64.41 4.61
CA THR A 114 36.73 64.46 4.61
C THR A 114 37.34 63.06 4.42
N ASP A 115 38.67 62.97 4.35
CA ASP A 115 39.39 61.70 4.37
C ASP A 115 40.29 61.76 5.60
N ASP A 116 39.88 61.02 6.63
CA ASP A 116 40.44 61.14 7.98
C ASP A 116 41.36 59.96 8.33
N LEU A 117 41.68 59.12 7.34
CA LEU A 117 42.56 57.96 7.47
C LEU A 117 43.97 58.28 6.99
N GLN A 118 44.96 58.12 7.88
CA GLN A 118 46.37 58.22 7.51
C GLN A 118 47.04 56.85 7.51
N LEU A 119 47.46 56.38 6.32
CA LEU A 119 48.26 55.17 6.18
C LEU A 119 49.67 55.37 6.79
N ILE A 120 50.07 54.47 7.70
CA ILE A 120 51.38 54.49 8.36
C ILE A 120 52.33 53.47 7.71
N GLY A 121 51.81 52.29 7.38
CA GLY A 121 52.62 51.20 6.81
C GLY A 121 51.78 49.99 6.46
N TYR A 122 52.31 49.12 5.61
CA TYR A 122 51.65 47.86 5.25
C TYR A 122 52.66 46.83 4.79
N TYR A 123 52.23 45.58 4.78
CA TYR A 123 52.87 44.50 4.03
C TYR A 123 51.81 43.74 3.22
N TYR A 124 52.22 43.26 2.07
CA TYR A 124 51.34 42.51 1.17
C TYR A 124 51.90 41.12 0.89
N ASN A 125 51.05 40.10 1.06
CA ASN A 125 51.36 38.70 0.79
C ASN A 125 52.59 38.17 1.56
N GLN A 126 52.71 38.52 2.85
CA GLN A 126 53.72 37.93 3.73
C GLN A 126 53.20 36.60 4.27
N ASN A 127 53.70 35.48 3.74
CA ASN A 127 53.23 34.13 4.09
C ASN A 127 51.70 33.96 3.91
N GLY A 128 51.13 34.55 2.86
CA GLY A 128 49.69 34.53 2.59
C GLY A 128 48.86 35.54 3.40
N LYS A 129 49.51 36.39 4.20
CA LYS A 129 48.85 37.43 4.99
C LYS A 129 49.02 38.82 4.38
N THR A 130 48.06 39.68 4.67
CA THR A 130 48.09 41.11 4.36
C THR A 130 47.90 41.89 5.64
N GLY A 131 48.75 42.90 5.89
CA GLY A 131 48.71 43.71 7.10
C GLY A 131 48.74 45.19 6.78
N VAL A 132 47.88 45.99 7.41
CA VAL A 132 47.81 47.45 7.21
C VAL A 132 47.77 48.18 8.53
N LYS A 133 48.71 49.13 8.73
CA LYS A 133 48.78 50.07 9.84
C LYS A 133 48.32 51.45 9.39
N PHE A 134 47.39 52.04 10.12
CA PHE A 134 46.86 53.38 9.83
C PHE A 134 46.47 54.08 11.14
N LYS A 135 46.23 55.38 11.09
CA LYS A 135 45.70 56.15 12.23
C LYS A 135 44.59 57.10 11.81
N ARG A 136 43.74 57.45 12.77
CA ARG A 136 42.63 58.40 12.64
C ARG A 136 42.43 59.15 13.95
N LEU A 137 41.80 60.32 13.91
CA LEU A 137 41.36 61.01 15.12
C LEU A 137 40.22 60.24 15.79
N VAL A 138 40.18 60.28 17.12
CA VAL A 138 39.10 59.69 17.91
C VAL A 138 37.74 60.33 17.58
N SER A 139 37.75 61.64 17.28
CA SER A 139 36.61 62.37 16.74
C SER A 139 37.11 63.28 15.63
N THR A 140 36.60 63.09 14.43
CA THR A 140 37.03 63.81 13.22
C THR A 140 36.17 65.05 12.96
N GLY A 141 34.93 65.05 13.45
CA GLY A 141 33.95 66.09 13.16
C GLY A 141 33.31 65.96 11.77
N ASP A 142 33.63 64.90 11.02
CA ASP A 142 32.88 64.53 9.81
C ASP A 142 31.55 63.87 10.20
N LYS A 143 30.49 64.20 9.48
CA LYS A 143 29.13 63.65 9.63
C LYS A 143 29.01 62.18 9.20
N TYR A 144 29.99 61.67 8.44
CA TYR A 144 30.01 60.30 7.95
C TYR A 144 30.81 59.35 8.85
N ASP A 145 31.65 59.94 9.68
CA ASP A 145 32.49 59.26 10.63
C ASP A 145 31.79 59.01 11.95
N LYS A 146 32.09 57.86 12.56
CA LYS A 146 31.66 57.55 13.92
C LYS A 146 32.81 57.77 14.89
N ASP A 147 32.51 58.42 16.01
CA ASP A 147 33.48 58.65 17.07
C ASP A 147 33.93 57.31 17.71
N LEU A 148 35.23 57.20 18.00
CA LEU A 148 35.85 56.03 18.61
C LEU A 148 36.17 56.29 20.08
N VAL A 149 35.17 56.18 20.94
CA VAL A 149 35.31 56.48 22.37
C VAL A 149 35.96 55.29 23.10
N GLU A 150 37.11 55.51 23.74
CA GLU A 150 37.78 54.49 24.55
C GLU A 150 36.88 54.01 25.69
N GLY A 151 36.72 52.69 25.81
CA GLY A 151 35.88 52.04 26.83
C GLY A 151 34.43 51.80 26.42
N GLU A 152 34.01 52.26 25.24
CA GLU A 152 32.68 51.94 24.70
C GLU A 152 32.68 50.66 23.86
N ALA A 153 31.55 49.96 23.87
CA ALA A 153 31.36 48.80 23.00
C ALA A 153 30.99 49.29 21.59
N VAL A 154 31.85 48.97 20.62
CA VAL A 154 31.73 49.39 19.23
C VAL A 154 31.39 48.17 18.38
N GLU A 155 30.34 48.29 17.57
CA GLU A 155 30.00 47.25 16.60
C GLU A 155 30.82 47.46 15.35
N PHE A 156 31.61 46.46 15.01
CA PHE A 156 32.37 46.42 13.79
C PHE A 156 31.72 45.47 12.80
N ILE A 157 31.68 45.86 11.53
CA ILE A 157 31.47 44.97 10.41
C ILE A 157 32.78 44.78 9.66
N TRP A 158 33.01 43.57 9.16
CA TRP A 158 34.17 43.26 8.34
C TRP A 158 33.73 42.57 7.06
N ALA A 159 34.53 42.72 6.01
CA ALA A 159 34.36 41.99 4.76
C ALA A 159 35.68 41.81 4.03
N HIS A 160 35.77 40.81 3.16
CA HIS A 160 36.90 40.64 2.24
C HIS A 160 36.46 40.07 0.89
N GLY A 161 37.33 40.19 -0.10
CA GLY A 161 37.11 39.64 -1.44
C GLY A 161 36.83 38.14 -1.44
N LYS A 162 35.95 37.69 -2.36
CA LYS A 162 35.59 36.26 -2.52
C LYS A 162 36.75 35.37 -2.89
N THR A 163 37.68 35.92 -3.64
CA THR A 163 38.85 35.23 -4.18
C THR A 163 40.05 36.16 -4.11
N GLU A 164 41.25 35.62 -4.24
CA GLU A 164 42.48 36.43 -4.29
C GLU A 164 42.54 37.36 -5.52
N ALA A 165 41.69 37.13 -6.53
CA ALA A 165 41.57 38.02 -7.68
C ALA A 165 40.77 39.30 -7.37
N ASN A 166 40.04 39.32 -6.25
CA ASN A 166 39.26 40.47 -5.81
C ASN A 166 40.14 41.45 -5.02
N ILE A 167 41.08 42.10 -5.70
CA ILE A 167 42.03 43.06 -5.09
C ILE A 167 41.45 44.48 -4.95
N THR A 168 40.33 44.76 -5.60
CA THR A 168 39.56 46.01 -5.47
C THR A 168 38.15 45.72 -4.95
N VAL A 169 37.49 46.75 -4.42
CA VAL A 169 36.15 46.67 -3.83
C VAL A 169 35.18 46.06 -4.80
N SER A 170 34.68 44.90 -4.40
CA SER A 170 33.78 44.07 -5.20
C SER A 170 32.88 43.25 -4.27
N ASN A 171 31.85 42.60 -4.80
CA ASN A 171 30.90 41.85 -3.98
C ASN A 171 31.60 40.70 -3.21
N HIS A 172 31.63 40.77 -1.87
CA HIS A 172 32.23 39.78 -0.96
C HIS A 172 31.38 38.51 -0.75
N GLY A 173 30.07 38.56 -1.02
CA GLY A 173 29.16 37.43 -0.80
C GLY A 173 28.79 37.25 0.67
N ASN A 174 28.01 36.20 0.99
CA ASN A 174 27.42 36.09 2.33
C ASN A 174 28.35 35.49 3.39
N VAL A 175 29.44 34.82 2.97
CA VAL A 175 30.35 34.07 3.86
C VAL A 175 31.66 34.83 4.15
N ASN A 176 31.99 35.86 3.38
CA ASN A 176 33.23 36.65 3.54
C ASN A 176 32.94 38.00 4.19
N ARG A 177 32.04 38.00 5.18
CA ARG A 177 31.65 39.15 5.98
C ARG A 177 31.22 38.70 7.35
N GLY A 178 31.25 39.61 8.31
CA GLY A 178 30.68 39.38 9.62
C GLY A 178 30.46 40.69 10.36
N SER A 179 29.86 40.58 11.53
CA SER A 179 29.70 41.67 12.48
C SER A 179 30.15 41.20 13.85
N VAL A 180 30.72 42.12 14.60
CA VAL A 180 31.31 41.79 15.88
C VAL A 180 31.15 42.95 16.85
N LEU A 181 30.84 42.66 18.10
CA LEU A 181 30.82 43.67 19.15
C LEU A 181 32.16 43.62 19.89
N LEU A 182 32.93 44.70 19.77
CA LEU A 182 34.24 44.85 20.40
C LEU A 182 34.16 45.90 21.51
N ASN A 183 34.58 45.56 22.73
CA ASN A 183 34.84 46.57 23.74
C ASN A 183 36.13 47.33 23.39
N PHE A 184 36.01 48.62 23.05
CA PHE A 184 37.12 49.42 22.53
C PHE A 184 37.97 50.01 23.66
N THR A 185 38.49 49.15 24.54
CA THR A 185 39.37 49.50 25.67
C THR A 185 40.83 49.16 25.32
N ASP A 186 41.76 50.10 25.46
CA ASP A 186 43.21 49.89 25.23
C ASP A 186 43.94 49.56 26.54
N ASP A 187 43.93 48.29 26.91
CA ASP A 187 44.56 47.77 28.13
C ASP A 187 45.89 47.03 27.89
N GLY A 188 46.31 46.90 26.62
CA GLY A 188 47.49 46.14 26.20
C GLY A 188 47.31 44.62 26.25
N GLY A 189 46.06 44.14 26.35
CA GLY A 189 45.68 42.74 26.39
C GLY A 189 44.96 42.24 25.13
N SER A 190 44.37 41.05 25.24
CA SER A 190 43.45 40.49 24.24
C SER A 190 42.03 40.81 24.67
N ASN A 191 41.29 41.58 23.88
CA ASN A 191 39.89 41.88 24.16
C ASN A 191 38.99 40.69 23.80
N ASP A 192 38.01 40.42 24.66
CA ASP A 192 36.94 39.45 24.39
C ASP A 192 36.03 40.01 23.31
N VAL A 193 35.78 39.18 22.31
CA VAL A 193 35.02 39.54 21.13
C VAL A 193 33.71 38.76 21.14
N ILE A 194 32.58 39.48 21.25
CA ILE A 194 31.26 38.84 21.14
C ILE A 194 30.93 38.75 19.66
N ILE A 195 31.13 37.56 19.10
CA ILE A 195 30.65 37.23 17.76
C ILE A 195 29.12 37.29 17.81
N VAL A 196 28.53 38.19 17.04
CA VAL A 196 27.08 38.27 16.90
C VAL A 196 26.67 37.06 16.07
N ASP A 197 26.17 36.02 16.76
CA ASP A 197 25.87 34.69 16.23
C ASP A 197 25.20 34.74 14.85
N GLU A 198 25.69 33.91 13.92
CA GLU A 198 25.07 33.69 12.61
C GLU A 198 23.57 33.40 12.77
N ASP A 199 22.74 33.86 11.83
CA ASP A 199 21.27 33.75 11.90
C ASP A 199 20.84 32.28 12.06
N ASN A 200 20.64 31.85 13.31
CA ASN A 200 20.26 30.49 13.72
C ASN A 200 19.05 29.98 12.91
N THR A 201 18.21 30.91 12.45
CA THR A 201 17.05 30.64 11.59
C THR A 201 17.42 29.90 10.31
N TYR A 202 18.52 30.28 9.66
CA TYR A 202 18.97 29.65 8.41
C TYR A 202 19.42 28.21 8.64
N TYR A 203 20.21 27.95 9.69
CA TYR A 203 20.65 26.59 10.02
C TYR A 203 19.48 25.71 10.43
N ILE A 204 18.54 26.24 11.23
CA ILE A 204 17.32 25.53 11.61
C ILE A 204 16.50 25.18 10.35
N HIS A 205 16.34 26.13 9.41
CA HIS A 205 15.66 25.90 8.14
C HIS A 205 16.35 24.82 7.30
N LYS A 206 17.66 24.93 7.10
CA LYS A 206 18.48 23.98 6.32
C LYS A 206 18.36 22.56 6.86
N TRP A 207 18.67 22.37 8.14
CA TRP A 207 18.73 21.04 8.75
C TRP A 207 17.35 20.41 8.91
N THR A 208 16.34 21.20 9.31
CA THR A 208 14.97 20.69 9.43
C THR A 208 14.46 20.19 8.07
N ASN A 209 14.61 20.99 7.01
CA ASN A 209 14.16 20.57 5.69
C ASN A 209 14.95 19.38 5.15
N PHE A 210 16.28 19.33 5.38
CA PHE A 210 17.08 18.18 5.02
C PHE A 210 16.62 16.89 5.73
N ILE A 211 16.34 16.92 7.03
CA ILE A 211 15.86 15.75 7.77
C ILE A 211 14.45 15.36 7.29
N CYS A 212 13.53 16.32 7.21
CA CYS A 212 12.14 16.09 6.85
C CYS A 212 12.00 15.55 5.42
N TRP A 213 12.54 16.24 4.43
CA TRP A 213 12.38 15.87 3.02
C TRP A 213 13.47 14.95 2.53
N GLY A 214 14.67 14.99 3.10
CA GLY A 214 15.81 14.19 2.67
C GLY A 214 15.75 12.75 3.17
N ILE A 215 15.20 12.53 4.37
CA ILE A 215 15.16 11.22 5.03
C ILE A 215 13.74 10.82 5.43
N ALA A 216 13.06 11.62 6.26
CA ALA A 216 11.80 11.21 6.90
C ALA A 216 10.67 10.97 5.88
N SER A 217 10.62 11.74 4.79
CA SER A 217 9.63 11.57 3.73
C SER A 217 9.71 10.20 3.04
N ASP A 218 10.92 9.67 2.83
CA ASP A 218 11.12 8.33 2.28
C ASP A 218 10.64 7.26 3.25
N PHE A 219 10.98 7.41 4.54
CA PHE A 219 10.51 6.50 5.58
C PHE A 219 8.98 6.47 5.68
N ALA A 220 8.33 7.63 5.65
CA ALA A 220 6.87 7.73 5.65
C ALA A 220 6.24 7.05 4.40
N ILE A 221 6.85 7.18 3.22
CA ILE A 221 6.40 6.49 2.00
C ILE A 221 6.60 4.98 2.09
N ILE A 222 7.73 4.52 2.62
CA ILE A 222 8.03 3.10 2.85
C ILE A 222 6.95 2.47 3.74
N ILE A 223 6.58 3.13 4.84
CA ILE A 223 5.49 2.70 5.73
C ILE A 223 4.17 2.60 4.97
N GLY A 224 3.77 3.67 4.27
CA GLY A 224 2.50 3.69 3.55
C GLY A 224 2.41 2.65 2.42
N ARG A 225 3.54 2.34 1.77
CA ARG A 225 3.61 1.49 0.57
C ARG A 225 3.81 0.01 0.87
N TYR A 226 4.68 -0.34 1.81
CA TYR A 226 5.08 -1.74 2.05
C TYR A 226 4.29 -2.40 3.18
N TYR A 227 3.82 -1.64 4.16
CA TYR A 227 3.07 -2.18 5.30
C TYR A 227 1.56 -2.17 5.06
N LYS A 228 1.09 -2.43 3.82
CA LYS A 228 -0.32 -2.29 3.38
C LYS A 228 -1.36 -2.99 4.26
N THR A 229 -0.96 -4.04 4.95
CA THR A 229 -1.86 -4.86 5.78
C THR A 229 -1.78 -4.55 7.26
N TRP A 230 -0.85 -3.70 7.69
CA TRP A 230 -0.77 -3.26 9.07
C TRP A 230 -1.82 -2.17 9.31
N GLY A 231 -2.75 -2.40 10.25
CA GLY A 231 -3.85 -1.48 10.56
C GLY A 231 -3.39 -0.06 10.94
N TYR A 232 -2.21 0.09 11.53
CA TYR A 232 -1.69 1.40 11.94
C TYR A 232 -0.94 2.15 10.83
N ARG A 233 -0.75 1.56 9.65
CA ARG A 233 0.08 2.15 8.58
C ARG A 233 -0.39 3.54 8.15
N THR A 234 -1.70 3.75 8.03
CA THR A 234 -2.27 5.00 7.52
C THR A 234 -2.10 6.11 8.54
N TYR A 235 -2.27 5.78 9.83
CA TYR A 235 -2.01 6.69 10.94
C TYR A 235 -0.54 7.07 11.04
N LEU A 236 0.38 6.09 11.00
CA LEU A 236 1.81 6.38 11.08
C LEU A 236 2.32 7.16 9.86
N HIS A 237 1.89 6.80 8.66
CA HIS A 237 2.18 7.55 7.43
C HIS A 237 1.66 8.99 7.53
N GLY A 238 0.40 9.17 7.94
CA GLY A 238 -0.23 10.48 8.10
C GLY A 238 0.48 11.33 9.15
N LEU A 239 0.79 10.75 10.32
CA LEU A 239 1.49 11.43 11.41
C LEU A 239 2.87 11.95 10.96
N LEU A 240 3.66 11.10 10.32
CA LEU A 240 4.98 11.50 9.82
C LEU A 240 4.87 12.63 8.80
N PHE A 241 3.91 12.58 7.88
CA PHE A 241 3.72 13.67 6.92
C PHE A 241 3.18 14.95 7.58
N ILE A 242 2.34 14.88 8.61
CA ILE A 242 1.94 16.05 9.39
C ILE A 242 3.17 16.70 10.03
N LEU A 243 4.06 15.92 10.65
CA LEU A 243 5.29 16.44 11.26
C LEU A 243 6.24 17.07 10.22
N ILE A 244 6.44 16.42 9.08
CA ILE A 244 7.26 16.96 7.97
C ILE A 244 6.66 18.27 7.47
N VAL A 245 5.35 18.30 7.19
CA VAL A 245 4.66 19.46 6.63
C VAL A 245 4.70 20.64 7.60
N THR A 246 4.34 20.42 8.86
CA THR A 246 4.34 21.47 9.88
C THR A 246 5.74 22.03 10.12
N SER A 247 6.75 21.17 10.28
CA SER A 247 8.13 21.62 10.52
C SER A 247 8.69 22.41 9.33
N SER A 248 8.45 21.97 8.09
CA SER A 248 8.87 22.70 6.89
C SER A 248 8.20 24.07 6.77
N ILE A 249 6.88 24.15 7.02
CA ILE A 249 6.16 25.43 6.96
C ILE A 249 6.65 26.36 8.08
N THR A 250 6.77 25.86 9.31
CA THR A 250 7.24 26.68 10.45
C THR A 250 8.63 27.26 10.20
N THR A 251 9.58 26.44 9.77
CA THR A 251 10.96 26.92 9.52
C THR A 251 11.06 27.82 8.30
N ALA A 252 10.22 27.63 7.28
CA ALA A 252 10.14 28.57 6.16
C ALA A 252 9.51 29.90 6.59
N MET A 253 8.47 29.90 7.44
CA MET A 253 7.87 31.12 7.97
C MET A 253 8.84 31.88 8.89
N MET A 254 9.66 31.17 9.68
CA MET A 254 10.73 31.80 10.46
C MET A 254 11.74 32.49 9.55
N MET A 255 12.20 31.82 8.48
CA MET A 255 13.12 32.41 7.50
C MET A 255 12.51 33.61 6.76
N LEU A 256 11.21 33.58 6.46
CA LEU A 256 10.50 34.73 5.87
C LEU A 256 10.28 35.85 6.88
N SER A 257 10.23 35.56 8.19
CA SER A 257 10.06 36.58 9.22
C SER A 257 11.34 37.37 9.48
N THR A 258 12.52 36.77 9.25
CA THR A 258 13.81 37.48 9.41
C THR A 258 14.07 38.47 8.26
N ASP A 259 13.55 38.21 7.06
CA ASP A 259 13.61 39.15 5.94
C ASP A 259 12.30 39.17 5.13
N TRP A 260 11.24 39.69 5.76
CA TRP A 260 9.92 39.82 5.13
C TRP A 260 9.95 40.60 3.81
N SER A 261 10.93 41.48 3.69
CA SER A 261 11.09 42.35 2.53
C SER A 261 11.43 41.59 1.25
N VAL A 262 11.93 40.35 1.34
CA VAL A 262 12.15 39.46 0.17
C VAL A 262 10.85 39.15 -0.58
N LEU A 263 9.69 39.22 0.09
CA LEU A 263 8.38 39.02 -0.54
C LEU A 263 7.84 40.29 -1.22
N GLU A 264 8.44 41.46 -1.00
CA GLU A 264 8.07 42.67 -1.73
C GLU A 264 8.49 42.53 -3.19
N TRP A 265 7.56 42.79 -4.12
CA TRP A 265 7.76 42.55 -5.55
C TRP A 265 9.04 43.14 -6.14
N ASN A 266 9.43 44.34 -5.67
CA ASN A 266 10.63 45.03 -6.13
C ASN A 266 11.90 44.29 -5.70
N LYS A 267 11.97 43.86 -4.43
CA LYS A 267 13.11 43.12 -3.87
C LYS A 267 13.14 41.66 -4.32
N PHE A 268 11.99 41.06 -4.57
CA PHE A 268 11.86 39.70 -5.11
C PHE A 268 12.50 39.58 -6.50
N LYS A 269 12.34 40.61 -7.36
CA LYS A 269 12.97 40.66 -8.69
C LYS A 269 14.49 40.81 -8.65
N GLU A 270 15.00 41.40 -7.59
CA GLU A 270 16.45 41.62 -7.39
C GLU A 270 17.16 40.37 -6.83
N GLN A 271 16.41 39.34 -6.43
CA GLN A 271 16.97 38.09 -5.95
C GLN A 271 17.72 37.33 -7.05
N SER A 272 18.75 36.58 -6.65
CA SER A 272 19.43 35.67 -7.57
C SER A 272 18.45 34.64 -8.15
N ILE A 273 18.69 34.20 -9.39
CA ILE A 273 17.84 33.18 -10.05
C ILE A 273 17.71 31.92 -9.18
N LYS A 274 18.76 31.55 -8.44
CA LYS A 274 18.74 30.40 -7.51
C LYS A 274 17.76 30.61 -6.36
N ASN A 275 17.79 31.79 -5.71
CA ASN A 275 16.87 32.14 -4.62
C ASN A 275 15.42 32.21 -5.13
N LEU A 276 15.22 32.88 -6.27
CA LEU A 276 13.92 33.01 -6.92
C LEU A 276 13.30 31.64 -7.20
N PHE A 277 14.08 30.73 -7.78
CA PHE A 277 13.67 29.36 -8.04
C PHE A 277 13.30 28.61 -6.75
N HIS A 278 14.13 28.73 -5.70
CA HIS A 278 13.87 28.12 -4.40
C HIS A 278 12.56 28.62 -3.78
N ILE A 279 12.30 29.94 -3.80
CA ILE A 279 11.08 30.52 -3.22
C ILE A 279 9.83 30.12 -4.02
N ILE A 280 9.89 30.14 -5.36
CA ILE A 280 8.77 29.76 -6.21
C ILE A 280 8.38 28.28 -6.01
N ILE A 281 9.36 27.38 -6.00
CA ILE A 281 9.08 25.96 -5.74
C ILE A 281 8.51 25.78 -4.34
N PHE A 282 9.04 26.46 -3.32
CA PHE A 282 8.50 26.41 -1.97
C PHE A 282 7.00 26.77 -1.92
N MET A 283 6.58 27.85 -2.58
CA MET A 283 5.17 28.25 -2.62
C MET A 283 4.28 27.18 -3.28
N ILE A 284 4.71 26.66 -4.44
CA ILE A 284 3.98 25.61 -5.17
C ILE A 284 3.87 24.33 -4.32
N VAL A 285 4.99 23.91 -3.73
CA VAL A 285 5.09 22.72 -2.88
C VAL A 285 4.17 22.87 -1.66
N THR A 286 4.15 24.03 -1.02
CA THR A 286 3.31 24.30 0.16
C THR A 286 1.82 24.15 -0.15
N ILE A 287 1.36 24.69 -1.28
CA ILE A 287 -0.05 24.54 -1.71
C ILE A 287 -0.39 23.05 -1.89
N PHE A 288 0.48 22.30 -2.57
CA PHE A 288 0.24 20.88 -2.80
C PHE A 288 0.37 20.04 -1.53
N MET A 289 1.24 20.41 -0.58
CA MET A 289 1.36 19.77 0.73
C MET A 289 0.09 19.92 1.57
N ILE A 290 -0.51 21.11 1.59
CA ILE A 290 -1.78 21.37 2.27
C ILE A 290 -2.90 20.55 1.62
N ALA A 291 -3.02 20.61 0.28
CA ALA A 291 -4.00 19.82 -0.47
C ALA A 291 -3.82 18.31 -0.22
N GLN A 292 -2.58 17.83 -0.14
CA GLN A 292 -2.28 16.44 0.16
C GLN A 292 -2.64 16.02 1.57
N SER A 293 -2.39 16.88 2.56
CA SER A 293 -2.72 16.60 3.96
C SER A 293 -4.23 16.49 4.14
N ILE A 294 -4.99 17.43 3.57
CA ILE A 294 -6.47 17.38 3.56
C ILE A 294 -6.95 16.13 2.81
N GLY A 295 -6.40 15.86 1.62
CA GLY A 295 -6.73 14.69 0.82
C GLY A 295 -6.46 13.37 1.54
N GLY A 296 -5.36 13.28 2.28
CA GLY A 296 -4.97 12.12 3.08
C GLY A 296 -5.93 11.87 4.26
N ILE A 297 -6.33 12.93 4.97
CA ILE A 297 -7.32 12.83 6.06
C ILE A 297 -8.67 12.35 5.52
N LEU A 298 -9.16 12.98 4.44
CA LEU A 298 -10.41 12.59 3.78
C LEU A 298 -10.35 11.14 3.27
N TYR A 299 -9.21 10.73 2.71
CA TYR A 299 -9.00 9.36 2.26
C TYR A 299 -9.03 8.37 3.43
N ASN A 300 -8.36 8.67 4.55
CA ASN A 300 -8.37 7.83 5.73
C ASN A 300 -9.79 7.68 6.30
N TYR A 301 -10.51 8.78 6.46
CA TYR A 301 -11.91 8.77 6.90
C TYR A 301 -12.79 7.88 6.02
N MET A 302 -12.59 7.94 4.69
CA MET A 302 -13.32 7.10 3.74
C MET A 302 -12.92 5.62 3.80
N LEU A 303 -11.64 5.30 4.02
CA LEU A 303 -11.18 3.92 4.20
C LEU A 303 -11.75 3.28 5.46
N THR A 304 -11.77 4.04 6.57
CA THR A 304 -12.31 3.60 7.86
C THR A 304 -13.84 3.58 7.90
N SER A 305 -14.49 4.32 7.00
CA SER A 305 -15.95 4.33 6.90
C SER A 305 -16.47 2.95 6.52
N LEU A 306 -17.39 2.46 7.36
CA LEU A 306 -18.12 1.22 7.13
C LEU A 306 -19.34 1.41 6.22
N LYS A 307 -19.70 2.66 5.88
CA LYS A 307 -20.75 2.95 4.89
C LYS A 307 -20.23 2.64 3.49
N ILE A 308 -21.02 1.91 2.70
CA ILE A 308 -20.73 1.59 1.30
C ILE A 308 -20.54 2.90 0.54
N ASN A 309 -19.32 3.16 0.07
CA ASN A 309 -19.02 4.31 -0.76
C ASN A 309 -18.32 3.84 -2.02
N GLN A 310 -19.10 3.58 -3.06
CA GLN A 310 -18.59 3.08 -4.35
C GLN A 310 -17.54 4.03 -4.98
N LYS A 311 -17.52 5.31 -4.60
CA LYS A 311 -16.54 6.30 -5.08
C LYS A 311 -15.17 6.20 -4.39
N VAL A 312 -14.95 5.23 -3.50
CA VAL A 312 -13.65 5.02 -2.81
C VAL A 312 -12.56 4.57 -3.79
N SER A 313 -12.88 3.91 -4.91
CA SER A 313 -11.87 3.33 -5.82
C SER A 313 -11.07 4.35 -6.65
N LEU A 314 -11.64 5.51 -6.99
CA LEU A 314 -10.97 6.51 -7.86
C LEU A 314 -9.95 7.39 -7.09
N LYS A 315 -10.16 7.56 -5.78
CA LYS A 315 -9.44 8.54 -4.94
C LYS A 315 -8.02 8.12 -4.50
N PRO A 316 -7.71 6.83 -4.24
CA PRO A 316 -6.34 6.39 -3.94
C PRO A 316 -5.35 6.80 -5.03
N SER A 317 -5.79 6.77 -6.29
CA SER A 317 -4.96 7.16 -7.43
C SER A 317 -4.60 8.65 -7.39
N ILE A 318 -5.55 9.52 -7.06
CA ILE A 318 -5.30 10.97 -6.97
C ILE A 318 -4.33 11.27 -5.84
N HIS A 319 -4.57 10.73 -4.63
CA HIS A 319 -3.68 10.91 -3.49
C HIS A 319 -2.26 10.40 -3.79
N ALA A 320 -2.13 9.22 -4.40
CA ALA A 320 -0.84 8.66 -4.78
C ALA A 320 -0.11 9.47 -5.87
N ILE A 321 -0.82 9.92 -6.92
CA ILE A 321 -0.24 10.73 -8.00
C ILE A 321 0.26 12.06 -7.44
N LEU A 322 -0.62 12.80 -6.77
CA LEU A 322 -0.26 14.10 -6.23
C LEU A 322 0.79 13.96 -5.11
N GLY A 323 0.83 12.84 -4.39
CA GLY A 323 1.84 12.56 -3.37
C GLY A 323 3.21 12.36 -3.99
N ASN A 324 3.29 11.69 -5.15
CA ASN A 324 4.54 11.59 -5.91
C ASN A 324 5.00 12.94 -6.46
N VAL A 325 4.06 13.81 -6.88
CA VAL A 325 4.37 15.18 -7.32
C VAL A 325 4.98 15.98 -6.17
N VAL A 326 4.31 16.01 -5.01
CA VAL A 326 4.82 16.70 -3.80
C VAL A 326 6.19 16.18 -3.40
N TYR A 327 6.35 14.85 -3.34
CA TYR A 327 7.64 14.23 -3.01
C TYR A 327 8.75 14.65 -3.98
N THR A 328 8.48 14.63 -5.29
CA THR A 328 9.47 15.00 -6.31
C THR A 328 9.87 16.46 -6.18
N LEU A 329 8.89 17.36 -6.04
CA LEU A 329 9.15 18.78 -5.86
C LEU A 329 9.88 19.08 -4.54
N GLY A 330 9.54 18.38 -3.45
CA GLY A 330 10.24 18.50 -2.16
C GLY A 330 11.71 18.04 -2.24
N LYS A 331 12.01 16.98 -3.01
CA LYS A 331 13.39 16.57 -3.27
C LYS A 331 14.15 17.59 -4.12
N LEU A 332 13.53 18.12 -5.17
CA LEU A 332 14.11 19.20 -5.98
C LEU A 332 14.39 20.44 -5.14
N GLN A 333 13.51 20.77 -4.19
CA GLN A 333 13.67 21.88 -3.26
C GLN A 333 14.90 21.73 -2.36
N ILE A 334 15.11 20.55 -1.75
CA ILE A 334 16.34 20.28 -0.99
C ILE A 334 17.56 20.40 -1.89
N ILE A 335 17.53 19.78 -3.07
CA ILE A 335 18.68 19.79 -3.98
C ILE A 335 19.05 21.23 -4.33
N ALA A 336 18.05 22.08 -4.63
CA ALA A 336 18.25 23.51 -4.86
C ALA A 336 18.90 24.20 -3.65
N GLY A 337 18.42 23.94 -2.43
CA GLY A 337 19.01 24.47 -1.20
C GLY A 337 20.46 24.03 -0.99
N LEU A 338 20.76 22.74 -1.15
CA LEU A 338 22.12 22.21 -1.02
C LEU A 338 23.09 22.76 -2.08
N PHE A 339 22.60 23.05 -3.29
CA PHE A 339 23.38 23.74 -4.32
C PHE A 339 23.61 25.23 -4.03
N MET A 340 22.75 25.87 -3.23
CA MET A 340 23.00 27.22 -2.74
C MET A 340 24.11 27.22 -1.68
N ASP A 341 24.15 26.19 -0.86
CA ASP A 341 25.10 26.02 0.25
C ASP A 341 26.44 25.39 -0.16
N ASN A 342 26.53 24.81 -1.36
CA ASN A 342 27.64 23.99 -1.83
C ASN A 342 28.02 22.83 -0.87
N ASP A 343 27.06 22.28 -0.12
CA ASP A 343 27.31 21.23 0.87
C ASP A 343 27.31 19.83 0.24
N ILE A 344 28.48 19.43 -0.27
CA ILE A 344 28.65 18.14 -0.98
C ILE A 344 28.37 16.92 -0.10
N ARG A 345 28.57 17.03 1.23
CA ARG A 345 28.37 15.92 2.17
C ARG A 345 26.89 15.56 2.24
N LEU A 346 26.02 16.55 2.40
CA LEU A 346 24.57 16.35 2.44
C LEU A 346 24.03 15.84 1.10
N MET A 347 24.61 16.25 -0.03
CA MET A 347 24.25 15.72 -1.34
C MET A 347 24.56 14.22 -1.48
N LEU A 348 25.72 13.75 -0.97
CA LEU A 348 26.07 12.33 -0.97
C LEU A 348 25.12 11.51 -0.09
N ILE A 349 24.77 12.00 1.10
CA ILE A 349 23.78 11.35 1.98
C ILE A 349 22.42 11.24 1.28
N LEU A 350 21.96 12.32 0.64
CA LEU A 350 20.70 12.32 -0.11
C LEU A 350 20.73 11.29 -1.25
N GLY A 351 21.85 11.20 -1.97
CA GLY A 351 22.06 10.21 -3.04
C GLY A 351 22.00 8.76 -2.52
N PHE A 352 22.59 8.50 -1.35
CA PHE A 352 22.53 7.19 -0.70
C PHE A 352 21.10 6.80 -0.28
N VAL A 353 20.36 7.72 0.34
CA VAL A 353 18.96 7.48 0.75
C VAL A 353 18.08 7.19 -0.48
N PHE A 354 18.24 7.97 -1.55
CA PHE A 354 17.49 7.78 -2.79
C PHE A 354 17.77 6.42 -3.44
N THR A 355 19.05 6.05 -3.52
CA THR A 355 19.50 4.74 -4.04
C THR A 355 18.89 3.59 -3.22
N THR A 356 18.93 3.69 -1.90
CA THR A 356 18.35 2.69 -0.99
C THR A 356 16.86 2.51 -1.23
N ARG A 357 16.10 3.62 -1.32
CA ARG A 357 14.66 3.59 -1.60
C ARG A 357 14.35 3.01 -2.99
N PHE A 358 15.17 3.29 -3.99
CA PHE A 358 15.04 2.69 -5.33
C PHE A 358 15.24 1.17 -5.31
N ILE A 359 16.27 0.68 -4.60
CA ILE A 359 16.50 -0.77 -4.43
C ILE A 359 15.29 -1.44 -3.75
N LEU A 360 14.77 -0.84 -2.67
CA LEU A 360 13.58 -1.36 -1.98
C LEU A 360 12.37 -1.45 -2.91
N GLU A 361 12.16 -0.46 -3.79
CA GLU A 361 11.06 -0.46 -4.76
C GLU A 361 11.21 -1.58 -5.80
N VAL A 362 12.43 -1.82 -6.29
CA VAL A 362 12.72 -2.94 -7.20
C VAL A 362 12.47 -4.29 -6.52
N LEU A 363 12.93 -4.45 -5.28
CA LEU A 363 12.73 -5.68 -4.49
C LEU A 363 11.26 -5.93 -4.18
N TYR A 364 10.50 -4.88 -3.88
CA TYR A 364 9.06 -4.96 -3.66
C TYR A 364 8.30 -5.36 -4.92
N ARG A 365 8.61 -4.76 -6.08
CA ARG A 365 7.97 -5.13 -7.36
C ARG A 365 8.27 -6.58 -7.77
N LYS A 366 9.46 -7.10 -7.43
CA LYS A 366 9.82 -8.51 -7.64
C LYS A 366 9.20 -9.46 -6.60
N GLY A 367 8.54 -8.96 -5.55
CA GLY A 367 7.98 -9.78 -4.46
C GLY A 367 9.00 -10.39 -3.50
N SER A 368 10.30 -10.10 -3.67
CA SER A 368 11.39 -10.66 -2.87
C SER A 368 11.37 -10.14 -1.43
N LEU A 369 11.14 -8.83 -1.26
CA LEU A 369 11.10 -8.16 0.04
C LEU A 369 10.02 -8.75 0.96
N VAL A 370 8.89 -9.13 0.37
CA VAL A 370 7.78 -9.77 1.07
C VAL A 370 8.18 -11.12 1.62
N ASN A 371 8.86 -11.95 0.82
CA ASN A 371 9.28 -13.27 1.29
C ASN A 371 10.21 -13.11 2.50
N LEU A 372 11.17 -12.19 2.45
CA LEU A 372 12.11 -11.94 3.56
C LEU A 372 11.40 -11.49 4.85
N VAL A 373 10.51 -10.49 4.76
CA VAL A 373 9.78 -9.96 5.93
C VAL A 373 8.81 -10.99 6.52
N MET A 374 8.17 -11.79 5.67
CA MET A 374 7.13 -12.72 6.10
C MET A 374 7.69 -14.07 6.58
N THR A 375 8.83 -14.53 6.08
CA THR A 375 9.46 -15.79 6.54
C THR A 375 9.95 -15.70 7.98
N GLY A 376 10.27 -14.49 8.48
CA GLY A 376 10.77 -14.29 9.83
C GLY A 376 9.71 -14.34 10.94
N ARG A 377 8.42 -14.24 10.62
CA ARG A 377 7.30 -14.15 11.59
C ARG A 377 6.41 -15.38 11.65
N ARG A 378 6.87 -16.53 11.14
CA ARG A 378 6.18 -17.81 11.34
C ARG A 378 6.42 -18.33 12.76
N GLU A 379 6.27 -17.47 13.77
CA GLU A 379 6.04 -17.97 15.11
C GLU A 379 4.79 -18.84 15.04
N GLN A 380 4.90 -20.03 15.59
CA GLN A 380 3.83 -20.98 15.73
C GLN A 380 2.73 -20.32 16.57
N HIS A 381 1.84 -19.52 15.96
CA HIS A 381 0.49 -19.46 16.47
C HIS A 381 0.01 -20.89 16.41
N SER A 382 0.10 -21.56 17.57
CA SER A 382 -0.42 -22.90 17.78
C SER A 382 -1.79 -22.89 17.13
N ASN A 383 -1.99 -23.71 16.10
CA ASN A 383 -3.31 -23.97 15.57
C ASN A 383 -4.13 -24.45 16.77
N LYS A 384 -4.81 -23.54 17.46
CA LYS A 384 -5.83 -23.91 18.43
C LYS A 384 -6.91 -24.49 17.55
N VAL A 385 -6.85 -25.81 17.42
CA VAL A 385 -7.97 -26.59 16.96
C VAL A 385 -9.02 -26.38 18.03
N TYR A 386 -9.98 -25.50 17.76
CA TYR A 386 -11.14 -25.39 18.61
C TYR A 386 -11.93 -26.68 18.41
N GLU A 387 -12.10 -27.46 19.47
CA GLU A 387 -13.11 -28.52 19.50
C GLU A 387 -14.49 -27.87 19.27
N ASP A 388 -15.41 -28.62 18.64
CA ASP A 388 -16.78 -28.17 18.39
C ASP A 388 -17.39 -27.55 19.66
N GLY A 389 -17.86 -26.31 19.54
CA GLY A 389 -18.49 -25.56 20.64
C GLY A 389 -17.59 -24.64 21.47
N GLN A 390 -16.29 -24.48 21.15
CA GLN A 390 -15.40 -23.54 21.89
C GLN A 390 -14.98 -22.27 21.14
N ASN A 391 -15.26 -22.15 19.84
CA ASN A 391 -15.11 -20.88 19.15
C ASN A 391 -16.49 -20.25 18.97
N PRO A 392 -16.81 -19.15 19.68
CA PRO A 392 -18.09 -18.47 19.51
C PRO A 392 -18.30 -17.91 18.09
N LEU A 393 -17.26 -17.92 17.22
CA LEU A 393 -17.39 -17.61 15.80
C LEU A 393 -17.78 -18.83 14.93
N LEU A 394 -17.57 -20.06 15.39
CA LEU A 394 -17.99 -21.29 14.70
C LEU A 394 -19.45 -21.64 15.03
N ASP A 395 -19.90 -21.36 16.26
CA ASP A 395 -21.31 -21.52 16.67
C ASP A 395 -22.26 -20.66 15.82
N ILE A 396 -21.77 -19.56 15.25
CA ILE A 396 -22.51 -18.66 14.36
C ILE A 396 -23.09 -19.40 13.14
N ASN A 397 -22.36 -20.39 12.63
CA ASN A 397 -22.74 -21.07 11.40
C ASN A 397 -23.65 -22.29 11.65
N ASN A 398 -23.68 -22.79 12.89
CA ASN A 398 -24.49 -23.95 13.29
C ASN A 398 -25.76 -23.56 14.06
N SER A 399 -25.84 -22.36 14.64
CA SER A 399 -27.06 -21.91 15.31
C SER A 399 -28.06 -21.37 14.28
N GLU A 400 -29.09 -22.15 13.96
CA GLU A 400 -30.25 -21.72 13.16
C GLU A 400 -31.07 -20.56 13.78
N GLN A 401 -30.61 -19.91 14.86
CA GLN A 401 -31.49 -19.10 15.70
C GLN A 401 -31.00 -17.75 16.22
N ASP A 402 -29.77 -17.30 15.94
CA ASP A 402 -29.43 -15.94 16.41
C ASP A 402 -28.57 -15.11 15.45
N ASP A 403 -29.25 -14.63 14.39
CA ASP A 403 -28.89 -13.47 13.57
C ASP A 403 -28.50 -12.24 14.43
N SER A 404 -28.81 -12.24 15.74
CA SER A 404 -28.36 -11.22 16.69
C SER A 404 -26.89 -11.36 17.09
N PHE A 405 -26.24 -12.52 17.01
CA PHE A 405 -24.82 -12.67 17.39
C PHE A 405 -23.86 -12.18 16.29
N GLU A 406 -24.15 -12.45 15.00
CA GLU A 406 -23.41 -11.85 13.87
C GLU A 406 -23.47 -10.32 13.89
N LYS A 407 -24.63 -9.77 14.26
CA LYS A 407 -24.84 -8.32 14.41
C LYS A 407 -24.24 -7.74 15.71
N LYS A 408 -24.01 -8.57 16.75
CA LYS A 408 -23.43 -8.14 18.04
C LYS A 408 -21.91 -8.32 18.12
N SER A 409 -21.32 -9.22 17.34
CA SER A 409 -19.87 -9.36 17.28
C SER A 409 -19.26 -8.10 16.68
N SER A 410 -18.50 -7.36 17.49
CA SER A 410 -17.71 -6.22 17.02
C SER A 410 -16.54 -6.64 16.13
N LYS A 411 -16.25 -7.95 16.05
CA LYS A 411 -15.14 -8.49 15.27
C LYS A 411 -15.55 -8.82 13.84
N LEU A 412 -14.73 -8.38 12.89
CA LEU A 412 -14.87 -8.72 11.47
C LEU A 412 -14.17 -10.04 11.20
N TRP A 413 -14.82 -10.97 10.51
CA TRP A 413 -14.25 -12.28 10.18
C TRP A 413 -14.83 -12.85 8.89
N CYS A 414 -14.13 -13.78 8.26
CA CYS A 414 -14.61 -14.52 7.09
C CYS A 414 -14.07 -15.95 7.05
N ILE A 415 -14.55 -16.75 6.10
CA ILE A 415 -14.07 -18.13 5.86
C ILE A 415 -13.20 -18.12 4.60
N TYR A 416 -11.98 -18.63 4.71
CA TYR A 416 -11.08 -18.85 3.57
C TYR A 416 -10.58 -20.28 3.61
N LYS A 417 -10.91 -21.12 2.61
CA LYS A 417 -10.48 -22.52 2.56
C LYS A 417 -10.79 -23.31 3.85
N ASN A 418 -12.02 -23.17 4.38
CA ASN A 418 -12.45 -23.71 5.68
C ASN A 418 -11.65 -23.19 6.89
N GLN A 419 -10.94 -22.08 6.76
CA GLN A 419 -10.23 -21.44 7.87
C GLN A 419 -10.93 -20.14 8.24
N VAL A 420 -11.13 -19.93 9.54
CA VAL A 420 -11.73 -18.71 10.07
C VAL A 420 -10.65 -17.65 10.18
N VAL A 421 -10.80 -16.56 9.44
CA VAL A 421 -9.83 -15.46 9.38
C VAL A 421 -10.38 -14.25 10.14
N ASP A 422 -9.63 -13.74 11.12
CA ASP A 422 -9.97 -12.51 11.83
C ASP A 422 -9.49 -11.28 11.03
N LEU A 423 -10.43 -10.48 10.56
CA LEU A 423 -10.19 -9.30 9.75
C LEU A 423 -10.15 -8.01 10.57
N SER A 424 -10.37 -8.08 11.89
CA SER A 424 -10.48 -6.90 12.78
C SER A 424 -9.24 -6.01 12.77
N GLN A 425 -8.07 -6.59 12.53
CA GLN A 425 -6.79 -5.87 12.48
C GLN A 425 -6.37 -5.46 11.06
N MET A 426 -7.15 -5.85 10.05
CA MET A 426 -6.82 -5.64 8.64
C MET A 426 -7.59 -4.46 8.07
N ILE A 427 -6.90 -3.61 7.29
CA ILE A 427 -7.54 -2.57 6.49
C ILE A 427 -7.62 -3.04 5.04
N HIS A 428 -8.82 -3.10 4.48
CA HIS A 428 -8.98 -3.41 3.06
C HIS A 428 -8.58 -2.18 2.22
N PRO A 429 -7.71 -2.31 1.20
CA PRO A 429 -7.32 -1.19 0.36
C PRO A 429 -8.49 -0.58 -0.44
N GLY A 430 -9.55 -1.37 -0.70
CA GLY A 430 -10.80 -0.91 -1.31
C GLY A 430 -11.83 -0.31 -0.33
N GLY A 431 -11.50 -0.25 0.97
CA GLY A 431 -12.36 0.26 2.04
C GLY A 431 -12.92 -0.84 2.95
N ASN A 432 -13.01 -0.56 4.26
CA ASN A 432 -13.41 -1.54 5.27
C ASN A 432 -14.89 -1.95 5.20
N TYR A 433 -15.74 -1.22 4.46
CA TYR A 433 -17.10 -1.67 4.17
C TYR A 433 -17.12 -3.03 3.46
N ILE A 434 -16.07 -3.38 2.70
CA ILE A 434 -15.96 -4.70 2.05
C ILE A 434 -15.93 -5.80 3.10
N TRP A 435 -15.20 -5.62 4.20
CA TRP A 435 -15.15 -6.58 5.31
C TRP A 435 -16.52 -6.84 5.93
N LYS A 436 -17.38 -5.83 5.99
CA LYS A 436 -18.77 -6.03 6.43
C LYS A 436 -19.60 -6.82 5.43
N LEU A 437 -19.38 -6.61 4.13
CA LEU A 437 -20.11 -7.30 3.08
C LEU A 437 -19.75 -8.79 2.99
N ILE A 438 -18.55 -9.17 3.44
CA ILE A 438 -18.06 -10.55 3.45
C ILE A 438 -18.09 -11.19 4.83
N GLN A 439 -18.63 -10.50 5.84
CA GLN A 439 -18.61 -10.99 7.20
C GLN A 439 -19.35 -12.33 7.26
N GLY A 440 -18.69 -13.35 7.79
CA GLY A 440 -19.23 -14.72 7.88
C GLY A 440 -19.27 -15.53 6.58
N GLN A 441 -18.89 -14.94 5.44
CA GLN A 441 -18.98 -15.61 4.14
C GLN A 441 -17.70 -16.37 3.78
N ASP A 442 -17.83 -17.41 2.95
CA ASP A 442 -16.70 -18.00 2.25
C ASP A 442 -16.21 -17.07 1.12
N VAL A 443 -15.03 -16.50 1.34
CA VAL A 443 -14.42 -15.52 0.45
C VAL A 443 -13.47 -16.11 -0.58
N THR A 444 -13.28 -17.43 -0.56
CA THR A 444 -12.32 -18.11 -1.43
C THR A 444 -12.58 -17.79 -2.91
N ARG A 445 -13.85 -17.73 -3.33
CA ARG A 445 -14.25 -17.39 -4.71
C ARG A 445 -13.91 -15.96 -5.13
N TYR A 446 -14.07 -15.01 -4.21
CA TYR A 446 -13.80 -13.60 -4.44
C TYR A 446 -12.29 -13.34 -4.46
N ILE A 447 -11.57 -13.94 -3.52
CA ILE A 447 -10.13 -13.77 -3.35
C ILE A 447 -9.34 -14.29 -4.55
N LEU A 448 -9.77 -15.44 -5.11
CA LEU A 448 -9.18 -16.03 -6.31
C LEU A 448 -9.49 -15.24 -7.60
N GLY A 449 -10.32 -14.19 -7.51
CA GLY A 449 -10.77 -13.40 -8.67
C GLY A 449 -11.62 -14.22 -9.64
N ALA A 450 -12.37 -15.20 -9.12
CA ALA A 450 -13.33 -15.96 -9.91
C ALA A 450 -14.69 -15.25 -9.96
N TYR A 451 -15.06 -14.56 -8.88
CA TYR A 451 -16.35 -13.89 -8.71
C TYR A 451 -16.17 -12.44 -8.26
N THR A 452 -17.14 -11.59 -8.59
CA THR A 452 -17.34 -10.26 -8.02
C THR A 452 -18.07 -10.36 -6.70
N LEU A 453 -17.89 -9.41 -5.78
CA LEU A 453 -18.81 -9.29 -4.65
C LEU A 453 -20.19 -8.91 -5.17
N ASP A 454 -21.20 -9.74 -4.93
CA ASP A 454 -22.51 -9.66 -5.57
C ASP A 454 -23.23 -8.32 -5.30
N SER A 455 -22.99 -7.72 -4.14
CA SER A 455 -23.50 -6.41 -3.75
C SER A 455 -22.79 -5.21 -4.39
N LEU A 456 -21.67 -5.44 -5.08
CA LEU A 456 -20.83 -4.39 -5.67
C LEU A 456 -20.75 -4.57 -7.18
N ASN A 457 -21.07 -3.51 -7.92
CA ASN A 457 -20.86 -3.46 -9.36
C ASN A 457 -19.39 -3.18 -9.70
N ILE A 458 -18.49 -4.09 -9.28
CA ILE A 458 -17.05 -4.02 -9.50
C ILE A 458 -16.60 -5.24 -10.31
N GLN A 459 -15.54 -5.09 -11.11
CA GLN A 459 -14.95 -6.21 -11.83
C GLN A 459 -14.28 -7.20 -10.86
N PRO A 460 -14.21 -8.50 -11.19
CA PRO A 460 -13.53 -9.49 -10.35
C PRO A 460 -12.07 -9.08 -10.15
N TYR A 461 -11.58 -9.19 -8.92
CA TYR A 461 -10.21 -8.83 -8.58
C TYR A 461 -9.43 -10.04 -8.08
N LYS A 462 -8.43 -10.47 -8.87
CA LYS A 462 -7.50 -11.52 -8.45
C LYS A 462 -6.50 -10.94 -7.46
N HIS A 463 -6.58 -11.38 -6.21
CA HIS A 463 -5.65 -10.95 -5.18
C HIS A 463 -4.26 -11.53 -5.42
N SER A 464 -3.24 -10.78 -5.01
CA SER A 464 -1.85 -11.22 -5.12
C SER A 464 -1.57 -12.39 -4.18
N ILE A 465 -0.59 -13.25 -4.52
CA ILE A 465 -0.12 -14.33 -3.62
C ILE A 465 0.29 -13.76 -2.26
N TYR A 466 0.82 -12.54 -2.22
CA TYR A 466 1.13 -11.83 -0.99
C TYR A 466 -0.11 -11.67 -0.09
N THR A 467 -1.22 -11.22 -0.65
CA THR A 467 -2.47 -11.07 0.09
C THR A 467 -2.96 -12.41 0.66
N LEU A 468 -2.83 -13.50 -0.11
CA LEU A 468 -3.21 -14.84 0.35
C LEU A 468 -2.39 -15.27 1.57
N LYS A 469 -1.05 -15.12 1.48
CA LYS A 469 -0.14 -15.44 2.59
C LYS A 469 -0.39 -14.59 3.84
N ILE A 470 -0.83 -13.35 3.67
CA ILE A 470 -1.18 -12.49 4.82
C ILE A 470 -2.46 -12.99 5.46
N LEU A 471 -3.49 -13.31 4.68
CA LEU A 471 -4.73 -13.85 5.23
C LEU A 471 -4.47 -15.13 6.04
N GLU A 472 -3.54 -15.96 5.56
CA GLU A 472 -3.09 -17.14 6.30
C GLU A 472 -2.47 -16.82 7.67
N GLN A 473 -1.90 -15.63 7.88
CA GLN A 473 -1.37 -15.22 9.20
C GLN A 473 -2.46 -14.80 10.19
N TYR A 474 -3.65 -14.45 9.69
CA TYR A 474 -4.80 -14.06 10.50
C TYR A 474 -5.80 -15.21 10.68
N ILE A 475 -5.42 -16.43 10.32
CA ILE A 475 -6.20 -17.62 10.63
C ILE A 475 -6.24 -17.77 12.15
N THR A 476 -7.45 -17.71 12.71
CA THR A 476 -7.67 -17.89 14.14
C THR A 476 -8.11 -19.31 14.45
N GLY A 477 -8.72 -20.03 13.51
CA GLY A 477 -9.16 -21.40 13.67
C GLY A 477 -9.41 -22.11 12.34
N ILE A 478 -9.61 -23.41 12.39
CA ILE A 478 -10.02 -24.24 11.26
C ILE A 478 -11.45 -24.68 11.52
N GLN A 479 -12.33 -24.46 10.56
CA GLN A 479 -13.64 -25.09 10.53
C GLN A 479 -13.44 -26.54 10.09
N ILE A 480 -13.24 -27.42 11.07
CA ILE A 480 -13.11 -28.84 10.81
C ILE A 480 -14.50 -29.42 10.72
N ASN A 481 -14.82 -29.92 9.54
CA ASN A 481 -15.92 -30.86 9.39
C ASN A 481 -15.43 -32.22 9.89
N GLN A 482 -15.68 -32.50 11.17
CA GLN A 482 -15.00 -33.58 11.88
C GLN A 482 -15.27 -34.97 11.26
N ASP A 483 -16.37 -35.11 10.52
CA ASP A 483 -16.87 -36.39 10.00
C ASP A 483 -16.54 -36.63 8.51
N LEU A 484 -15.82 -35.72 7.84
CA LEU A 484 -15.49 -35.92 6.42
C LEU A 484 -14.42 -36.98 6.21
N GLU A 485 -14.86 -38.23 6.04
CA GLU A 485 -14.03 -39.35 5.59
C GLU A 485 -13.95 -39.42 4.06
N PHE A 486 -13.49 -38.33 3.43
CA PHE A 486 -13.62 -38.20 1.99
C PHE A 486 -12.52 -38.91 1.20
N PHE A 487 -11.26 -38.72 1.59
CA PHE A 487 -10.12 -39.34 0.92
C PHE A 487 -9.57 -40.50 1.71
N ILE A 488 -9.21 -41.58 1.01
CA ILE A 488 -8.58 -42.75 1.58
C ILE A 488 -7.26 -43.00 0.87
N ASN A 489 -6.19 -43.16 1.64
CA ASN A 489 -4.91 -43.61 1.11
C ASN A 489 -5.02 -45.08 0.68
N LYS A 490 -4.62 -45.37 -0.56
CA LYS A 490 -4.76 -46.70 -1.17
C LYS A 490 -3.90 -47.77 -0.49
N ASP A 491 -2.78 -47.38 0.11
CA ASP A 491 -1.81 -48.32 0.68
C ASP A 491 -2.19 -48.75 2.10
N ASN A 492 -2.67 -47.80 2.92
CA ASN A 492 -2.91 -48.03 4.35
C ASN A 492 -4.35 -47.79 4.81
N HIS A 493 -5.26 -47.46 3.89
CA HIS A 493 -6.66 -47.16 4.15
C HIS A 493 -6.92 -46.05 5.19
N ARG A 494 -5.92 -45.19 5.48
CA ARG A 494 -6.14 -44.04 6.36
C ARG A 494 -6.98 -42.98 5.66
N VAL A 495 -7.96 -42.48 6.41
CA VAL A 495 -8.78 -41.33 6.04
C VAL A 495 -7.95 -40.05 6.10
N ILE A 496 -8.10 -39.21 5.09
CA ILE A 496 -7.51 -37.88 5.01
C ILE A 496 -8.63 -36.87 4.79
N LYS A 497 -8.71 -35.89 5.70
CA LYS A 497 -9.80 -34.90 5.71
C LYS A 497 -9.63 -33.81 4.64
N GLN A 498 -8.39 -33.44 4.33
CA GLN A 498 -8.09 -32.40 3.36
C GLN A 498 -6.79 -32.73 2.62
N LEU A 499 -6.80 -32.56 1.29
CA LEU A 499 -5.63 -32.76 0.45
C LEU A 499 -5.18 -31.44 -0.18
N ASN A 500 -3.86 -31.34 -0.38
CA ASN A 500 -3.22 -30.43 -1.30
C ASN A 500 -2.17 -31.24 -2.06
N GLU A 501 -2.57 -31.77 -3.22
CA GLU A 501 -1.79 -32.78 -3.94
C GLU A 501 -1.83 -32.53 -5.43
N THR A 502 -0.93 -33.22 -6.14
CA THR A 502 -0.92 -33.24 -7.61
C THR A 502 -1.80 -34.36 -8.14
N TRP A 503 -2.69 -34.03 -9.07
CA TRP A 503 -3.62 -34.94 -9.73
C TRP A 503 -3.40 -34.91 -11.23
N LYS A 504 -3.64 -36.04 -11.89
CA LYS A 504 -3.56 -36.17 -13.36
C LYS A 504 -4.96 -36.19 -13.93
N LEU A 505 -5.20 -35.42 -14.98
CA LEU A 505 -6.43 -35.55 -15.76
C LEU A 505 -6.38 -36.88 -16.52
N ASN A 506 -7.36 -37.75 -16.30
CA ASN A 506 -7.41 -39.09 -16.90
C ASN A 506 -8.51 -39.22 -17.94
N THR A 507 -9.70 -38.74 -17.61
CA THR A 507 -10.89 -38.92 -18.44
C THR A 507 -11.53 -37.59 -18.78
N ILE A 508 -11.85 -37.39 -20.06
CA ILE A 508 -12.68 -36.27 -20.54
C ILE A 508 -13.84 -36.88 -21.31
N SER A 509 -15.08 -36.57 -20.92
CA SER A 509 -16.28 -37.06 -21.60
C SER A 509 -17.25 -35.90 -21.87
N PRO A 510 -17.40 -35.44 -23.13
CA PRO A 510 -18.29 -34.33 -23.44
C PRO A 510 -19.77 -34.75 -23.32
N TYR A 511 -20.56 -33.94 -22.63
CA TYR A 511 -22.02 -34.00 -22.68
C TYR A 511 -22.57 -33.13 -23.80
N THR A 512 -21.96 -31.95 -23.98
CA THR A 512 -22.22 -30.99 -25.05
C THR A 512 -20.91 -30.37 -25.49
N ASP A 513 -20.92 -29.55 -26.55
CA ASP A 513 -19.74 -28.79 -26.99
C ASP A 513 -19.19 -27.84 -25.92
N GLN A 514 -20.01 -27.50 -24.92
CA GLN A 514 -19.66 -26.57 -23.86
C GLN A 514 -19.59 -27.23 -22.49
N ILE A 515 -20.01 -28.48 -22.29
CA ILE A 515 -20.03 -29.11 -20.97
C ILE A 515 -19.43 -30.49 -21.07
N ALA A 516 -18.41 -30.76 -20.25
CA ALA A 516 -17.77 -32.07 -20.19
C ALA A 516 -17.54 -32.53 -18.75
N TYR A 517 -17.50 -33.84 -18.58
CA TYR A 517 -16.95 -34.53 -17.43
C TYR A 517 -15.43 -34.52 -17.50
N PHE A 518 -14.78 -34.25 -16.37
CA PHE A 518 -13.34 -34.32 -16.15
C PHE A 518 -13.07 -35.19 -14.93
N GLY A 519 -12.45 -36.35 -15.17
CA GLY A 519 -12.06 -37.32 -14.14
C GLY A 519 -10.58 -37.19 -13.81
N PHE A 520 -10.27 -36.88 -12.55
CA PHE A 520 -8.89 -36.71 -12.08
C PHE A 520 -8.45 -37.89 -11.22
N VAL A 521 -7.28 -38.46 -11.51
CA VAL A 521 -6.69 -39.55 -10.73
C VAL A 521 -5.54 -39.06 -9.86
N ASN A 522 -5.40 -39.68 -8.69
CA ASN A 522 -4.24 -39.55 -7.83
C ASN A 522 -3.59 -40.91 -7.64
N GLU A 523 -2.27 -40.97 -7.56
CA GLU A 523 -1.54 -42.23 -7.38
C GLU A 523 -1.79 -42.82 -5.99
N LYS A 524 -1.80 -41.97 -4.95
CA LYS A 524 -1.87 -42.36 -3.54
C LYS A 524 -3.27 -42.44 -2.97
N TYR A 525 -4.22 -41.68 -3.52
CA TYR A 525 -5.53 -41.49 -2.92
C TYR A 525 -6.66 -41.95 -3.85
N GLN A 526 -7.67 -42.55 -3.23
CA GLN A 526 -9.01 -42.75 -3.78
C GLN A 526 -9.99 -41.99 -2.87
N PHE A 527 -11.23 -41.84 -3.29
CA PHE A 527 -12.22 -41.16 -2.45
C PHE A 527 -13.48 -42.00 -2.29
N LYS A 528 -14.10 -41.83 -1.13
CA LYS A 528 -15.27 -42.59 -0.70
C LYS A 528 -16.45 -42.20 -1.58
N ASN A 529 -17.00 -43.17 -2.29
CA ASN A 529 -18.17 -43.04 -3.13
C ASN A 529 -19.43 -43.30 -2.32
N THR A 530 -19.55 -42.66 -1.18
CA THR A 530 -20.74 -42.77 -0.34
C THR A 530 -21.40 -41.42 -0.24
N LEU A 531 -22.65 -41.34 -0.70
CA LEU A 531 -23.60 -40.29 -0.31
C LEU A 531 -24.19 -40.62 1.08
N SER A 532 -23.37 -41.17 1.98
CA SER A 532 -23.78 -41.59 3.33
C SER A 532 -23.94 -40.36 4.20
N GLY A 533 -24.99 -39.59 3.92
CA GLY A 533 -25.24 -38.31 4.54
C GLY A 533 -25.04 -37.15 3.57
N LEU A 534 -25.81 -36.10 3.80
CA LEU A 534 -25.82 -34.85 3.05
C LEU A 534 -24.56 -33.99 3.31
N GLN A 535 -23.56 -34.60 3.94
CA GLN A 535 -22.30 -33.99 4.35
C GLN A 535 -21.36 -33.76 3.16
N THR A 536 -21.62 -34.32 1.98
CA THR A 536 -20.78 -34.04 0.79
C THR A 536 -21.32 -32.89 -0.06
N PHE A 537 -22.50 -32.39 0.26
CA PHE A 537 -23.19 -31.38 -0.53
C PHE A 537 -22.57 -29.99 -0.33
N GLY A 538 -22.45 -29.25 -1.44
CA GLY A 538 -21.82 -27.92 -1.44
C GLY A 538 -20.29 -27.95 -1.39
N LEU A 539 -19.67 -29.13 -1.26
CA LEU A 539 -18.22 -29.24 -1.25
C LEU A 539 -17.61 -28.90 -2.61
N TYR A 540 -16.54 -28.14 -2.57
CA TYR A 540 -15.80 -27.72 -3.77
C TYR A 540 -14.30 -27.95 -3.62
N PHE A 541 -13.63 -27.99 -4.76
CA PHE A 541 -12.18 -28.10 -4.87
C PHE A 541 -11.60 -26.87 -5.53
N VAL A 542 -10.46 -26.40 -5.05
CA VAL A 542 -9.68 -25.34 -5.69
C VAL A 542 -8.67 -26.01 -6.62
N ILE A 543 -8.71 -25.65 -7.90
CA ILE A 543 -7.90 -26.27 -8.95
C ILE A 543 -7.01 -25.24 -9.61
N LYS A 544 -5.74 -25.62 -9.80
CA LYS A 544 -4.72 -24.80 -10.44
C LYS A 544 -3.88 -25.65 -11.40
N SER A 545 -3.64 -25.12 -12.60
CA SER A 545 -2.67 -25.71 -13.53
C SER A 545 -1.25 -25.58 -12.97
N ILE A 546 -0.51 -26.68 -12.92
CA ILE A 546 0.90 -26.69 -12.54
C ILE A 546 1.77 -26.22 -13.70
N GLU A 547 1.42 -26.64 -14.91
CA GLU A 547 2.17 -26.39 -16.14
C GLU A 547 2.10 -24.92 -16.59
N ASN A 548 0.97 -24.25 -16.36
CA ASN A 548 0.78 -22.87 -16.79
C ASN A 548 0.25 -21.99 -15.65
N THR A 549 1.17 -21.30 -14.98
CA THR A 549 0.87 -20.38 -13.86
C THR A 549 0.08 -19.13 -14.27
N SER A 550 -0.01 -18.82 -15.58
CA SER A 550 -0.85 -17.73 -16.07
C SER A 550 -2.34 -18.07 -16.05
N ILE A 551 -2.69 -19.36 -16.08
CA ILE A 551 -4.06 -19.83 -15.98
C ILE A 551 -4.63 -19.50 -14.60
N SER A 552 -5.84 -18.99 -14.60
CA SER A 552 -6.55 -18.63 -13.38
C SER A 552 -6.88 -19.86 -12.53
N THR A 553 -6.72 -19.73 -11.20
CA THR A 553 -7.20 -20.73 -10.24
C THR A 553 -8.72 -20.63 -10.11
N ARG A 554 -9.41 -21.76 -10.03
CA ARG A 554 -10.89 -21.82 -9.99
C ARG A 554 -11.39 -22.84 -8.99
N GLN A 555 -12.61 -22.64 -8.53
CA GLN A 555 -13.34 -23.59 -7.71
C GLN A 555 -14.26 -24.42 -8.60
N TYR A 556 -14.38 -25.71 -8.29
CA TYR A 556 -15.35 -26.59 -8.91
C TYR A 556 -16.01 -27.47 -7.86
N THR A 557 -17.33 -27.51 -7.90
CA THR A 557 -18.11 -28.45 -7.11
C THR A 557 -17.92 -29.85 -7.66
N MET A 558 -17.73 -30.79 -6.76
CA MET A 558 -17.73 -32.20 -7.11
C MET A 558 -19.16 -32.68 -7.35
N VAL A 559 -19.32 -33.59 -8.32
CA VAL A 559 -20.64 -34.13 -8.68
C VAL A 559 -20.56 -35.65 -8.76
N LEU A 560 -20.67 -36.32 -7.61
CA LEU A 560 -20.51 -37.77 -7.51
C LEU A 560 -21.54 -38.51 -8.39
N SER A 561 -22.78 -38.03 -8.39
CA SER A 561 -23.92 -38.57 -9.17
C SER A 561 -23.68 -38.63 -10.67
N MET A 562 -22.68 -37.89 -11.18
CA MET A 562 -22.31 -37.84 -12.59
C MET A 562 -21.06 -38.67 -12.92
N SER A 563 -20.46 -39.38 -11.95
CA SER A 563 -19.43 -40.39 -12.23
C SER A 563 -20.00 -41.54 -13.07
N GLN A 564 -19.17 -42.18 -13.88
CA GLN A 564 -19.60 -43.26 -14.79
C GLN A 564 -20.22 -44.43 -14.02
N GLN A 565 -19.59 -44.80 -12.90
CA GLN A 565 -20.04 -45.84 -11.99
C GLN A 565 -21.42 -45.53 -11.41
N ARG A 566 -21.66 -44.27 -11.00
CA ARG A 566 -22.96 -43.82 -10.47
C ARG A 566 -24.05 -43.78 -11.52
N ILE A 567 -23.74 -43.29 -12.71
CA ILE A 567 -24.68 -43.31 -13.84
C ILE A 567 -25.09 -44.75 -14.15
N LYS A 568 -24.14 -45.69 -14.19
CA LYS A 568 -24.41 -47.12 -14.40
C LYS A 568 -25.28 -47.69 -13.27
N TYR A 569 -24.87 -47.49 -12.03
CA TYR A 569 -25.60 -47.94 -10.84
C TYR A 569 -27.04 -47.44 -10.82
N ARG A 570 -27.26 -46.15 -11.09
CA ARG A 570 -28.59 -45.52 -11.15
C ARG A 570 -29.45 -46.11 -12.25
N LYS A 571 -28.89 -46.39 -13.43
CA LYS A 571 -29.61 -47.05 -14.54
C LYS A 571 -30.04 -48.47 -14.16
N ASP A 572 -29.12 -49.26 -13.62
CA ASP A 572 -29.42 -50.62 -13.14
C ASP A 572 -30.51 -50.60 -12.04
N LEU A 573 -30.42 -49.64 -11.11
CA LEU A 573 -31.40 -49.45 -10.04
C LEU A 573 -32.79 -49.06 -10.61
N SER A 574 -32.82 -48.15 -11.57
CA SER A 574 -34.06 -47.73 -12.26
C SER A 574 -34.72 -48.88 -13.02
N GLU A 575 -33.94 -49.76 -13.65
CA GLU A 575 -34.45 -50.95 -14.34
C GLU A 575 -35.03 -51.96 -13.37
N ILE A 576 -34.35 -52.22 -12.25
CA ILE A 576 -34.83 -53.13 -11.20
C ILE A 576 -36.12 -52.58 -10.58
N PHE A 577 -36.16 -51.27 -10.29
CA PHE A 577 -37.36 -50.62 -9.81
C PHE A 577 -38.56 -50.87 -10.74
N LYS A 578 -38.38 -50.65 -12.05
CA LYS A 578 -39.43 -50.90 -13.06
C LYS A 578 -39.86 -52.38 -13.14
N LYS A 579 -38.92 -53.32 -12.99
CA LYS A 579 -39.22 -54.76 -12.96
C LYS A 579 -40.04 -55.15 -11.72
N ILE A 580 -39.69 -54.61 -10.56
CA ILE A 580 -40.44 -54.80 -9.32
C ILE A 580 -41.87 -54.26 -9.46
N LEU A 581 -42.02 -53.02 -9.94
CA LEU A 581 -43.34 -52.41 -10.15
C LEU A 581 -44.23 -53.20 -11.12
N SER A 582 -43.64 -53.88 -12.10
CA SER A 582 -44.36 -54.71 -13.07
C SER A 582 -44.54 -56.16 -12.65
N LEU A 583 -44.24 -56.49 -11.38
CA LEU A 583 -44.29 -57.85 -10.81
C LEU A 583 -43.49 -58.89 -11.62
N GLN A 584 -42.46 -58.45 -12.35
CA GLN A 584 -41.59 -59.33 -13.10
C GLN A 584 -40.59 -60.01 -12.16
N THR A 585 -40.29 -61.29 -12.41
CA THR A 585 -39.35 -62.06 -11.60
C THR A 585 -37.96 -61.42 -11.67
N ILE A 586 -37.42 -61.03 -10.52
CA ILE A 586 -36.09 -60.42 -10.42
C ILE A 586 -35.06 -61.55 -10.40
N GLN A 587 -34.49 -61.88 -11.56
CA GLN A 587 -33.37 -62.83 -11.65
C GLN A 587 -31.99 -62.16 -11.51
N LYS A 588 -31.93 -60.82 -11.53
CA LYS A 588 -30.68 -60.04 -11.51
C LYS A 588 -30.30 -59.71 -10.07
N GLU A 589 -29.04 -59.92 -9.70
CA GLU A 589 -28.50 -59.45 -8.42
C GLU A 589 -28.71 -57.93 -8.30
N ILE A 590 -29.06 -57.47 -7.09
CA ILE A 590 -29.17 -56.05 -6.78
C ILE A 590 -27.79 -55.43 -7.03
N PRO A 591 -27.67 -54.40 -7.87
CA PRO A 591 -26.40 -53.76 -8.15
C PRO A 591 -25.82 -53.27 -6.83
N LYS A 592 -24.53 -53.53 -6.62
CA LYS A 592 -23.81 -52.97 -5.48
C LYS A 592 -23.16 -51.67 -5.91
N GLU A 593 -23.33 -50.64 -5.08
CA GLU A 593 -22.64 -49.38 -5.25
C GLU A 593 -21.17 -49.58 -4.89
N GLU A 594 -20.26 -49.18 -5.77
CA GLU A 594 -18.82 -49.20 -5.47
C GLU A 594 -18.54 -48.27 -4.29
N GLU A 595 -17.82 -48.75 -3.28
CA GLU A 595 -17.53 -47.97 -2.07
C GLU A 595 -16.51 -46.84 -2.33
N TYR A 596 -15.62 -47.03 -3.31
CA TYR A 596 -14.55 -46.10 -3.65
C TYR A 596 -14.54 -45.80 -5.13
N LEU A 597 -14.17 -44.56 -5.47
CA LEU A 597 -13.93 -44.13 -6.83
C LEU A 597 -12.45 -43.77 -7.02
N SER A 598 -11.94 -44.10 -8.20
CA SER A 598 -10.55 -43.82 -8.61
C SER A 598 -10.36 -42.41 -9.19
N GLU A 599 -11.44 -41.79 -9.69
CA GLU A 599 -11.41 -40.50 -10.40
C GLU A 599 -12.28 -39.44 -9.74
N LEU A 600 -11.73 -38.32 -9.28
CA LEU A 600 -12.51 -37.19 -8.77
C LEU A 600 -13.40 -36.62 -9.90
N PRO A 601 -14.74 -36.67 -9.79
CA PRO A 601 -15.63 -36.36 -10.90
C PRO A 601 -16.05 -34.89 -10.87
N LEU A 602 -15.60 -34.13 -11.87
CA LEU A 602 -15.95 -32.72 -12.03
C LEU A 602 -16.70 -32.49 -13.33
N ILE A 603 -17.76 -31.70 -13.29
CA ILE A 603 -18.50 -31.27 -14.49
C ILE A 603 -18.20 -29.79 -14.72
N ILE A 604 -17.60 -29.47 -15.86
CA ILE A 604 -17.13 -28.11 -16.14
C ILE A 604 -17.79 -27.62 -17.41
N LYS A 605 -18.39 -26.42 -17.35
CA LYS A 605 -18.82 -25.69 -18.54
C LYS A 605 -17.68 -24.81 -19.07
N ARG A 606 -17.42 -24.90 -20.37
CA ARG A 606 -16.49 -24.08 -21.10
C ARG A 606 -17.00 -22.64 -21.16
N TYR A 607 -16.19 -21.72 -20.64
CA TYR A 607 -16.34 -20.29 -20.85
C TYR A 607 -15.13 -19.76 -21.61
N GLN A 608 -15.39 -19.10 -22.74
CA GLN A 608 -14.33 -18.45 -23.52
C GLN A 608 -13.77 -17.26 -22.73
N SER A 609 -12.56 -17.41 -22.20
CA SER A 609 -11.86 -16.32 -21.55
C SER A 609 -10.36 -16.49 -21.68
N LYS A 610 -9.66 -15.37 -21.90
CA LYS A 610 -8.20 -15.35 -21.97
C LYS A 610 -7.65 -15.77 -20.61
N ASN A 611 -6.88 -16.86 -20.57
CA ASN A 611 -6.35 -17.48 -19.34
C ASN A 611 -7.43 -18.06 -18.39
N GLY A 612 -8.63 -18.34 -18.89
CA GLY A 612 -9.68 -19.03 -18.14
C GLY A 612 -9.36 -20.50 -17.95
N PHE A 613 -9.51 -21.00 -16.72
CA PHE A 613 -9.33 -22.43 -16.44
C PHE A 613 -10.29 -23.31 -17.25
N SER A 614 -11.56 -22.91 -17.34
CA SER A 614 -12.59 -23.71 -18.03
C SER A 614 -12.30 -23.90 -19.52
N SER A 615 -11.83 -22.86 -20.23
CA SER A 615 -11.45 -23.04 -21.64
C SER A 615 -10.16 -23.84 -21.74
N PHE A 616 -9.17 -23.51 -20.89
CA PHE A 616 -7.89 -24.20 -20.86
C PHE A 616 -8.05 -25.72 -20.71
N ILE A 617 -8.87 -26.17 -19.76
CA ILE A 617 -9.04 -27.60 -19.51
C ILE A 617 -9.85 -28.31 -20.61
N HIS A 618 -10.77 -27.61 -21.29
CA HIS A 618 -11.47 -28.19 -22.46
C HIS A 618 -10.56 -28.31 -23.69
N ASP A 619 -9.56 -27.44 -23.80
CA ASP A 619 -8.55 -27.49 -24.86
C ASP A 619 -7.36 -28.40 -24.49
N ASP A 620 -7.31 -28.87 -23.25
CA ASP A 620 -6.27 -29.75 -22.77
C ASP A 620 -6.56 -31.20 -23.16
N ASN A 621 -5.99 -31.62 -24.28
CA ASN A 621 -6.05 -33.00 -24.75
C ASN A 621 -4.96 -33.89 -24.12
N ARG A 622 -4.24 -33.38 -23.11
CA ARG A 622 -3.07 -34.03 -22.50
C ARG A 622 -3.45 -34.53 -21.11
N ASN A 623 -2.79 -35.58 -20.64
CA ASN A 623 -2.86 -36.05 -19.25
C ASN A 623 -2.17 -35.05 -18.30
N GLY A 624 -2.62 -33.78 -18.32
CA GLY A 624 -2.02 -32.66 -17.63
C GLY A 624 -2.03 -32.85 -16.13
N SER A 625 -1.07 -32.20 -15.46
CA SER A 625 -0.96 -32.23 -14.00
C SER A 625 -1.53 -30.97 -13.35
N TYR A 626 -2.34 -31.18 -12.33
CA TYR A 626 -3.12 -30.15 -11.65
C TYR A 626 -2.91 -30.21 -10.15
N SER A 627 -2.77 -29.05 -9.52
CA SER A 627 -2.81 -28.92 -8.06
C SER A 627 -4.28 -28.84 -7.67
N ILE A 628 -4.77 -29.83 -6.92
CA ILE A 628 -6.14 -29.86 -6.42
C ILE A 628 -6.09 -29.79 -4.90
N GLU A 629 -6.82 -28.82 -4.35
CA GLU A 629 -6.94 -28.59 -2.92
C GLU A 629 -8.39 -28.70 -2.48
N GLY A 630 -8.66 -29.41 -1.37
CA GLY A 630 -10.01 -29.55 -0.79
C GLY A 630 -10.25 -30.91 -0.12
N PRO A 631 -11.52 -31.30 0.12
CA PRO A 631 -12.71 -30.50 -0.14
C PRO A 631 -12.81 -29.27 0.79
N TYR A 632 -13.42 -28.21 0.27
CA TYR A 632 -13.79 -27.00 0.99
C TYR A 632 -15.31 -26.80 0.94
N GLY A 633 -15.83 -25.94 1.80
CA GLY A 633 -17.26 -25.65 1.90
C GLY A 633 -17.89 -26.23 3.17
N ASN A 634 -19.08 -25.72 3.48
CA ASN A 634 -19.85 -26.12 4.64
C ASN A 634 -20.77 -27.28 4.27
N ASN A 635 -20.95 -28.20 5.22
CA ASN A 635 -22.05 -29.15 5.15
C ASN A 635 -23.36 -28.42 5.27
N ILE A 636 -24.37 -28.96 4.62
CA ILE A 636 -25.73 -28.49 4.79
C ILE A 636 -26.45 -29.58 5.54
N PHE A 637 -26.91 -29.21 6.72
CA PHE A 637 -27.77 -30.06 7.53
C PHE A 637 -29.17 -30.01 6.94
N ILE A 638 -29.66 -31.17 6.50
CA ILE A 638 -31.10 -31.34 6.21
C ILE A 638 -31.67 -32.14 7.35
N GLU A 639 -32.72 -31.63 7.94
CA GLU A 639 -33.50 -32.32 8.96
C GLU A 639 -34.70 -33.03 8.32
N ASN A 640 -35.24 -33.99 9.07
CA ASN A 640 -36.45 -34.69 8.65
C ASN A 640 -37.65 -33.73 8.69
N GLY A 641 -38.44 -33.70 7.63
CA GLY A 641 -39.59 -32.82 7.45
C GLY A 641 -39.29 -31.50 6.71
N ASN A 642 -38.03 -31.17 6.48
CA ASN A 642 -37.67 -29.87 5.88
C ASN A 642 -38.22 -29.70 4.46
N HIS A 643 -38.72 -28.50 4.15
CA HIS A 643 -38.95 -28.08 2.77
C HIS A 643 -37.79 -27.22 2.32
N ILE A 644 -37.03 -27.70 1.34
CA ILE A 644 -35.86 -27.05 0.78
C ILE A 644 -36.16 -26.54 -0.62
N VAL A 645 -35.68 -25.34 -0.91
CA VAL A 645 -35.76 -24.75 -2.24
C VAL A 645 -34.37 -24.59 -2.83
N PHE A 646 -34.17 -25.15 -4.02
CA PHE A 646 -32.95 -24.98 -4.81
C PHE A 646 -33.23 -24.00 -5.95
N ILE A 647 -32.42 -22.96 -6.09
CA ILE A 647 -32.52 -21.97 -7.16
C ILE A 647 -31.21 -21.98 -7.93
N ALA A 648 -31.21 -22.67 -9.06
CA ALA A 648 -30.05 -22.97 -9.88
C ALA A 648 -30.04 -22.18 -11.19
N GLY A 649 -28.87 -21.73 -11.62
CA GLY A 649 -28.66 -21.09 -12.93
C GLY A 649 -27.51 -21.75 -13.70
N GLY A 650 -27.79 -22.39 -14.83
CA GLY A 650 -26.78 -23.08 -15.64
C GLY A 650 -26.01 -24.12 -14.82
N THR A 651 -24.68 -23.97 -14.72
CA THR A 651 -23.82 -24.85 -13.92
C THR A 651 -24.06 -24.79 -12.42
N GLY A 652 -24.81 -23.78 -11.93
CA GLY A 652 -25.25 -23.73 -10.54
C GLY A 652 -26.20 -24.88 -10.14
N LEU A 653 -26.61 -25.73 -11.10
CA LEU A 653 -27.30 -26.99 -10.81
C LEU A 653 -26.38 -28.03 -10.16
N PHE A 654 -25.09 -28.02 -10.48
CA PHE A 654 -24.16 -29.10 -10.14
C PHE A 654 -24.03 -29.40 -8.64
N PRO A 655 -23.99 -28.41 -7.73
CA PRO A 655 -24.06 -28.69 -6.31
C PRO A 655 -25.26 -29.56 -5.94
N PHE A 656 -26.42 -29.36 -6.57
CA PHE A 656 -27.68 -29.99 -6.16
C PHE A 656 -27.88 -31.42 -6.69
N LEU A 657 -27.12 -31.86 -7.70
CA LEU A 657 -27.36 -33.15 -8.38
C LEU A 657 -27.22 -34.36 -7.46
N ASP A 658 -26.24 -34.34 -6.56
CA ASP A 658 -26.00 -35.45 -5.62
C ASP A 658 -27.16 -35.61 -4.63
N ILE A 659 -27.76 -34.50 -4.17
CA ILE A 659 -28.97 -34.54 -3.34
C ILE A 659 -30.18 -35.00 -4.16
N LEU A 660 -30.31 -34.56 -5.41
CA LEU A 660 -31.42 -34.98 -6.26
C LEU A 660 -31.37 -36.49 -6.55
N GLU A 661 -30.17 -37.06 -6.71
CA GLU A 661 -30.00 -38.51 -6.83
C GLU A 661 -30.36 -39.22 -5.52
N TYR A 662 -29.96 -38.66 -4.37
CA TYR A 662 -30.38 -39.18 -3.07
C TYR A 662 -31.92 -39.18 -2.92
N GLN A 663 -32.58 -38.07 -3.29
CA GLN A 663 -34.04 -37.95 -3.28
C GLN A 663 -34.72 -38.95 -4.22
N LEU A 664 -34.10 -39.25 -5.36
CA LEU A 664 -34.59 -40.28 -6.28
C LEU A 664 -34.56 -41.68 -5.64
N LYS A 665 -33.46 -42.04 -4.97
CA LYS A 665 -33.36 -43.31 -4.24
C LYS A 665 -34.40 -43.41 -3.12
N LEU A 666 -34.60 -42.32 -2.37
CA LEU A 666 -35.63 -42.23 -1.34
C LEU A 666 -37.04 -42.38 -1.93
N THR A 667 -37.29 -41.80 -3.11
CA THR A 667 -38.57 -41.92 -3.81
C THR A 667 -38.83 -43.37 -4.24
N TYR A 668 -37.83 -44.07 -4.78
CA TYR A 668 -37.95 -45.50 -5.06
C TYR A 668 -38.32 -46.29 -3.81
N HIS A 669 -37.58 -46.07 -2.73
CA HIS A 669 -37.81 -46.73 -1.45
C HIS A 669 -39.25 -46.52 -0.94
N ASN A 670 -39.72 -45.28 -0.93
CA ASN A 670 -41.07 -44.94 -0.44
C ASN A 670 -42.18 -45.55 -1.31
N ILE A 671 -42.01 -45.58 -2.64
CA ILE A 671 -42.98 -46.24 -3.53
C ILE A 671 -43.00 -47.75 -3.29
N LEU A 672 -41.83 -48.38 -3.14
CA LEU A 672 -41.75 -49.82 -2.88
C LEU A 672 -42.38 -50.19 -1.54
N ILE A 673 -42.11 -49.43 -0.47
CA ILE A 673 -42.78 -49.63 0.84
C ILE A 673 -44.29 -49.51 0.69
N LYS A 674 -44.76 -48.48 -0.01
CA LYS A 674 -46.19 -48.25 -0.21
C LYS A 674 -46.87 -49.41 -0.94
N GLN A 675 -46.22 -49.98 -1.95
CA GLN A 675 -46.82 -51.03 -2.78
C GLN A 675 -46.64 -52.45 -2.22
N PHE A 676 -45.53 -52.73 -1.56
CA PHE A 676 -45.12 -54.09 -1.18
C PHE A 676 -44.90 -54.27 0.32
N GLY A 677 -45.06 -53.21 1.12
CA GLY A 677 -44.85 -53.26 2.57
C GLY A 677 -43.37 -53.21 2.98
N GLN A 678 -43.13 -53.49 4.26
CA GLN A 678 -41.80 -53.39 4.87
C GLN A 678 -40.79 -54.41 4.31
N ASP A 679 -41.25 -55.53 3.75
CA ASP A 679 -40.36 -56.56 3.20
C ASP A 679 -39.58 -56.07 1.97
N ALA A 680 -40.07 -55.03 1.27
CA ALA A 680 -39.38 -54.40 0.14
C ALA A 680 -38.20 -53.50 0.56
N ILE A 681 -38.02 -53.23 1.85
CA ILE A 681 -36.95 -52.38 2.41
C ILE A 681 -35.56 -52.92 2.08
N GLN A 682 -35.39 -54.24 2.03
CA GLN A 682 -34.09 -54.87 1.81
C GLN A 682 -33.56 -54.66 0.38
N ILE A 683 -34.42 -54.30 -0.57
CA ILE A 683 -34.05 -54.21 -1.98
C ILE A 683 -33.37 -52.89 -2.32
N MET A 684 -33.79 -51.78 -1.69
CA MET A 684 -33.24 -50.45 -1.93
C MET A 684 -33.22 -49.64 -0.63
N ASN A 685 -32.18 -49.82 0.18
CA ASN A 685 -31.97 -49.00 1.37
C ASN A 685 -31.11 -47.78 1.02
N PRO A 686 -31.66 -46.54 1.04
CA PRO A 686 -30.87 -45.33 0.78
C PRO A 686 -29.93 -44.94 1.95
N GLY A 687 -29.95 -45.66 3.08
CA GLY A 687 -29.20 -45.33 4.29
C GLY A 687 -30.06 -44.63 5.34
N ILE A 688 -29.58 -43.54 5.92
CA ILE A 688 -30.31 -42.76 6.93
C ILE A 688 -31.49 -42.04 6.28
N ILE A 689 -32.69 -42.59 6.40
CA ILE A 689 -33.92 -42.04 5.81
C ILE A 689 -34.28 -40.72 6.50
N LYS A 690 -34.06 -39.62 5.78
CA LYS A 690 -34.63 -38.32 6.10
C LYS A 690 -35.65 -37.99 5.02
N ASN A 691 -36.92 -37.86 5.39
CA ASN A 691 -37.95 -37.39 4.48
C ASN A 691 -37.85 -35.88 4.41
N PHE A 692 -37.67 -35.33 3.22
CA PHE A 692 -37.70 -33.88 3.00
C PHE A 692 -38.32 -33.61 1.62
N LYS A 693 -38.79 -32.37 1.46
CA LYS A 693 -39.39 -31.89 0.22
C LYS A 693 -38.41 -30.97 -0.48
N ILE A 694 -38.25 -31.14 -1.79
CA ILE A 694 -37.44 -30.26 -2.62
C ILE A 694 -38.31 -29.54 -3.63
N THR A 695 -38.08 -28.24 -3.81
CA THR A 695 -38.54 -27.48 -4.97
C THR A 695 -37.34 -26.91 -5.72
N LEU A 696 -37.13 -27.35 -6.96
CA LEU A 696 -36.05 -26.91 -7.82
C LEU A 696 -36.54 -25.86 -8.81
N PHE A 697 -35.99 -24.65 -8.74
CA PHE A 697 -36.08 -23.62 -9.77
C PHE A 697 -34.78 -23.65 -10.58
N LEU A 698 -34.87 -23.97 -11.87
CA LEU A 698 -33.69 -24.08 -12.74
C LEU A 698 -33.78 -23.12 -13.92
N ALA A 699 -32.86 -22.17 -14.01
CA ALA A 699 -32.72 -21.26 -15.15
C ALA A 699 -31.63 -21.74 -16.12
N ILE A 700 -32.02 -22.03 -17.36
CA ILE A 700 -31.11 -22.50 -18.42
C ILE A 700 -31.42 -21.84 -19.75
N ASN A 701 -30.46 -21.87 -20.67
CA ASN A 701 -30.58 -21.21 -21.97
C ASN A 701 -31.18 -22.14 -23.04
N SER A 702 -30.76 -23.41 -23.06
CA SER A 702 -31.25 -24.43 -23.98
C SER A 702 -31.55 -25.74 -23.24
N ALA A 703 -32.33 -26.62 -23.87
CA ALA A 703 -32.59 -27.95 -23.34
C ALA A 703 -31.32 -28.82 -23.28
N ASP A 704 -30.30 -28.53 -24.07
CA ASP A 704 -29.02 -29.27 -24.04
C ASP A 704 -28.20 -28.97 -22.78
N ASP A 705 -28.46 -27.84 -22.10
CA ASP A 705 -27.85 -27.51 -20.81
C ASP A 705 -28.46 -28.31 -19.63
N LEU A 706 -29.45 -29.18 -19.87
CA LEU A 706 -30.10 -30.04 -18.86
C LEU A 706 -29.26 -31.28 -18.50
N ILE A 707 -28.16 -31.04 -17.78
CA ILE A 707 -27.29 -32.10 -17.27
C ILE A 707 -27.94 -32.79 -16.07
N GLY A 708 -27.89 -34.13 -16.04
CA GLY A 708 -28.51 -34.93 -14.97
C GLY A 708 -30.02 -35.14 -15.15
N LYS A 709 -30.55 -34.93 -16.36
CA LYS A 709 -31.99 -35.07 -16.67
C LYS A 709 -32.59 -36.42 -16.31
N ASP A 710 -31.80 -37.49 -16.35
CA ASP A 710 -32.21 -38.82 -15.94
C ASP A 710 -32.46 -38.95 -14.43
N ILE A 711 -31.95 -38.02 -13.61
CA ILE A 711 -32.22 -37.94 -12.19
C ILE A 711 -33.56 -37.23 -11.95
N TYR A 712 -33.65 -35.94 -12.28
CA TYR A 712 -34.79 -35.12 -11.86
C TYR A 712 -36.04 -35.30 -12.71
N PHE A 713 -35.96 -35.72 -14.00
CA PHE A 713 -37.17 -36.08 -14.75
C PHE A 713 -37.74 -37.42 -14.31
N THR A 714 -36.88 -38.39 -13.98
CA THR A 714 -37.33 -39.64 -13.35
C THR A 714 -37.99 -39.33 -12.02
N LEU A 715 -37.35 -38.53 -11.16
CA LEU A 715 -37.91 -38.12 -9.88
C LEU A 715 -39.28 -37.45 -10.04
N LEU A 716 -39.43 -36.54 -11.02
CA LEU A 716 -40.69 -35.86 -11.31
C LEU A 716 -41.79 -36.82 -11.78
N SER A 717 -41.44 -37.79 -12.65
CA SER A 717 -42.40 -38.78 -13.17
C SER A 717 -42.97 -39.72 -12.10
N LEU A 718 -42.27 -39.87 -10.98
CA LEU A 718 -42.64 -40.77 -9.88
C LEU A 718 -43.51 -40.09 -8.81
N GLN A 719 -43.62 -38.76 -8.84
CA GLN A 719 -44.31 -38.01 -7.78
C GLN A 719 -45.79 -38.36 -7.65
N SER A 720 -46.45 -38.75 -8.76
CA SER A 720 -47.87 -39.17 -8.75
C SER A 720 -48.11 -40.51 -8.06
N GLN A 721 -47.06 -41.30 -7.80
CA GLN A 721 -47.17 -42.59 -7.12
C GLN A 721 -47.04 -42.47 -5.59
N LEU A 722 -46.53 -41.33 -5.10
CA LEU A 722 -46.42 -41.04 -3.67
C LEU A 722 -47.74 -40.49 -3.11
N ASP A 723 -48.01 -40.75 -1.83
CA ASP A 723 -49.15 -40.11 -1.14
C ASP A 723 -48.92 -38.61 -0.94
N THR A 724 -47.67 -38.25 -0.67
CA THR A 724 -47.22 -36.87 -0.52
C THR A 724 -46.08 -36.60 -1.49
N PRO A 725 -46.34 -35.90 -2.61
CA PRO A 725 -45.30 -35.46 -3.52
C PRO A 725 -44.23 -34.64 -2.77
N ASN A 726 -42.98 -35.07 -2.90
CA ASN A 726 -41.83 -34.51 -2.18
C ASN A 726 -40.81 -33.85 -3.12
N PHE A 727 -41.09 -33.80 -4.43
CA PHE A 727 -40.28 -33.08 -5.41
C PHE A 727 -41.15 -32.25 -6.35
N LYS A 728 -40.72 -31.02 -6.62
CA LYS A 728 -41.30 -30.15 -7.64
C LYS A 728 -40.18 -29.47 -8.41
N MET A 729 -40.40 -29.26 -9.70
CA MET A 729 -39.43 -28.59 -10.56
C MET A 729 -40.11 -27.54 -11.44
N VAL A 730 -39.47 -26.38 -11.55
CA VAL A 730 -39.87 -25.27 -12.41
C VAL A 730 -38.66 -24.85 -13.23
N VAL A 731 -38.78 -24.90 -14.56
CA VAL A 731 -37.67 -24.52 -15.45
C VAL A 731 -37.93 -23.15 -16.05
N LYS A 732 -36.96 -22.27 -15.96
CA LYS A 732 -36.94 -21.01 -16.71
C LYS A 732 -36.18 -21.22 -18.01
N GLY A 733 -36.84 -20.99 -19.15
CA GLY A 733 -36.26 -21.18 -20.48
C GLY A 733 -37.17 -20.75 -21.62
N ASN A 734 -36.60 -20.56 -22.82
CA ASN A 734 -37.34 -20.22 -24.05
C ASN A 734 -37.48 -21.44 -24.97
N PHE A 735 -37.85 -22.58 -24.40
CA PHE A 735 -38.06 -23.85 -25.11
C PHE A 735 -39.26 -24.58 -24.48
N LYS A 736 -39.61 -25.76 -25.01
CA LYS A 736 -40.67 -26.61 -24.46
C LYS A 736 -40.07 -27.93 -23.97
N LEU A 737 -40.55 -28.40 -22.83
CA LEU A 737 -40.31 -29.72 -22.27
C LEU A 737 -41.66 -30.32 -21.96
N LYS A 738 -41.80 -31.63 -22.12
CA LYS A 738 -43.06 -32.33 -21.82
C LYS A 738 -43.13 -32.71 -20.34
N GLU A 739 -41.98 -32.82 -19.71
CA GLU A 739 -41.79 -33.42 -18.41
C GLU A 739 -42.08 -32.45 -17.27
N CYS A 740 -41.82 -31.15 -17.46
CA CYS A 740 -41.94 -30.15 -16.40
C CYS A 740 -42.53 -28.82 -16.90
N GLU A 741 -42.98 -28.02 -15.95
CA GLU A 741 -43.47 -26.68 -16.22
C GLU A 741 -42.32 -25.74 -16.62
N ILE A 742 -42.55 -24.96 -17.68
CA ILE A 742 -41.61 -23.96 -18.16
C ILE A 742 -42.20 -22.57 -18.03
N ILE A 743 -41.43 -21.69 -17.43
CA ILE A 743 -41.70 -20.26 -17.39
C ILE A 743 -40.71 -19.51 -18.27
N THR A 744 -41.18 -18.46 -18.93
CA THR A 744 -40.32 -17.58 -19.74
C THR A 744 -39.77 -16.41 -18.93
N GLN A 745 -40.53 -16.00 -17.89
CA GLN A 745 -40.16 -14.89 -17.02
C GLN A 745 -38.99 -15.22 -16.10
N ARG A 746 -38.22 -14.18 -15.73
CA ARG A 746 -37.17 -14.30 -14.70
C ARG A 746 -37.81 -14.62 -13.35
N PHE A 747 -37.03 -15.26 -12.47
CA PHE A 747 -37.45 -15.49 -11.09
C PHE A 747 -37.73 -14.14 -10.40
N ASN A 748 -38.93 -14.01 -9.87
CA ASN A 748 -39.45 -12.84 -9.16
C ASN A 748 -40.37 -13.32 -8.03
N THR A 749 -40.82 -12.40 -7.16
CA THR A 749 -41.75 -12.72 -6.07
C THR A 749 -42.96 -13.50 -6.55
N GLN A 750 -43.57 -13.09 -7.66
CA GLN A 750 -44.79 -13.73 -8.17
C GLN A 750 -44.53 -15.18 -8.59
N VAL A 751 -43.41 -15.46 -9.26
CA VAL A 751 -42.99 -16.83 -9.59
C VAL A 751 -42.90 -17.67 -8.33
N PHE A 752 -42.18 -17.19 -7.31
CA PHE A 752 -42.00 -17.97 -6.08
C PHE A 752 -43.33 -18.23 -5.37
N LYS A 753 -44.19 -17.22 -5.22
CA LYS A 753 -45.52 -17.36 -4.60
C LYS A 753 -46.48 -18.25 -5.39
N THR A 754 -46.39 -18.25 -6.72
CA THR A 754 -47.18 -19.16 -7.57
C THR A 754 -46.80 -20.63 -7.34
N PHE A 755 -45.53 -20.92 -7.09
CA PHE A 755 -45.05 -22.30 -6.97
C PHE A 755 -44.86 -22.79 -5.54
N ILE A 756 -44.71 -21.88 -4.59
CA ILE A 756 -44.58 -22.09 -3.16
C ILE A 756 -45.66 -21.27 -2.48
N ASN A 757 -46.69 -21.93 -1.94
CA ASN A 757 -47.86 -21.26 -1.34
C ASN A 757 -47.46 -20.32 -0.20
N ASP A 758 -46.56 -20.77 0.68
CA ASP A 758 -46.04 -19.99 1.81
C ASP A 758 -44.51 -20.08 1.81
N LEU A 759 -43.83 -18.97 1.52
CA LEU A 759 -42.37 -18.91 1.50
C LEU A 759 -41.77 -19.10 2.89
N ASN A 760 -42.51 -18.78 3.96
CA ASN A 760 -42.03 -18.97 5.33
C ASN A 760 -42.07 -20.43 5.78
N SER A 761 -42.81 -21.30 5.06
CA SER A 761 -42.81 -22.75 5.30
C SER A 761 -41.54 -23.45 4.81
N VAL A 762 -40.71 -22.75 4.03
CA VAL A 762 -39.45 -23.27 3.50
C VAL A 762 -38.38 -23.13 4.57
N SER A 763 -37.77 -24.25 4.95
CA SER A 763 -36.70 -24.29 5.95
C SER A 763 -35.47 -23.52 5.46
N ASN A 764 -35.06 -23.74 4.20
CA ASN A 764 -33.85 -23.17 3.62
C ASN A 764 -33.98 -22.94 2.11
N PHE A 765 -33.47 -21.80 1.65
CA PHE A 765 -33.28 -21.48 0.23
C PHE A 765 -31.79 -21.56 -0.13
N PHE A 766 -31.44 -22.38 -1.11
CA PHE A 766 -30.09 -22.45 -1.66
C PHE A 766 -30.06 -21.86 -3.06
N ILE A 767 -29.17 -20.90 -3.29
CA ILE A 767 -29.04 -20.20 -4.56
C ILE A 767 -27.65 -20.47 -5.12
N CYS A 768 -27.58 -20.94 -6.36
CA CYS A 768 -26.31 -21.10 -7.06
C CYS A 768 -26.46 -20.82 -8.55
N GLY A 769 -25.61 -19.96 -9.11
CA GLY A 769 -25.67 -19.59 -10.51
C GLY A 769 -24.86 -18.34 -10.84
N PRO A 770 -25.18 -17.63 -11.93
CA PRO A 770 -24.50 -16.39 -12.29
C PRO A 770 -24.65 -15.31 -11.20
N PRO A 771 -23.64 -14.46 -10.95
CA PRO A 771 -23.64 -13.46 -9.87
C PRO A 771 -24.91 -12.58 -9.84
N ILE A 772 -25.35 -12.11 -11.01
CA ILE A 772 -26.54 -11.26 -11.14
C ILE A 772 -27.81 -12.00 -10.69
N MET A 773 -27.90 -13.31 -10.99
CA MET A 773 -29.03 -14.13 -10.55
C MET A 773 -28.98 -14.30 -9.03
N ASN A 774 -27.82 -14.68 -8.48
CA ASN A 774 -27.64 -14.87 -7.05
C ASN A 774 -28.06 -13.62 -6.27
N PHE A 775 -27.51 -12.45 -6.64
CA PHE A 775 -27.85 -11.17 -6.02
C PHE A 775 -29.35 -10.83 -6.12
N THR A 776 -29.90 -10.92 -7.33
CA THR A 776 -31.29 -10.50 -7.57
C THR A 776 -32.26 -11.42 -6.82
N THR A 777 -32.03 -12.73 -6.86
CA THR A 777 -32.86 -13.71 -6.17
C THR A 777 -32.75 -13.59 -4.66
N GLU A 778 -31.55 -13.45 -4.10
CA GLU A 778 -31.35 -13.23 -2.67
C GLU A 778 -32.11 -11.98 -2.21
N LYS A 779 -31.95 -10.87 -2.94
CA LYS A 779 -32.66 -9.63 -2.63
C LYS A 779 -34.18 -9.81 -2.65
N ILE A 780 -34.73 -10.48 -3.67
CA ILE A 780 -36.16 -10.76 -3.76
C ILE A 780 -36.65 -11.53 -2.53
N LEU A 781 -35.93 -12.57 -2.10
CA LEU A 781 -36.32 -13.37 -0.94
C LEU A 781 -36.20 -12.57 0.37
N ARG A 782 -35.16 -11.75 0.52
CA ARG A 782 -35.01 -10.85 1.69
C ARG A 782 -36.10 -9.79 1.75
N ASP A 783 -36.50 -9.24 0.62
CA ASP A 783 -37.61 -8.28 0.52
C ASP A 783 -38.96 -8.93 0.93
N GLU A 784 -39.08 -10.26 0.82
CA GLU A 784 -40.20 -11.07 1.32
C GLU A 784 -40.05 -11.52 2.79
N GLY A 785 -39.01 -11.05 3.50
CA GLY A 785 -38.78 -11.38 4.91
C GLY A 785 -38.08 -12.72 5.16
N ILE A 786 -37.56 -13.39 4.13
CA ILE A 786 -36.85 -14.66 4.27
C ILE A 786 -35.40 -14.41 4.70
N ASN A 787 -35.01 -15.06 5.80
CA ASN A 787 -33.64 -14.93 6.35
C ASN A 787 -32.77 -16.15 6.07
N ASN A 788 -33.35 -17.35 5.95
CA ASN A 788 -32.65 -18.62 5.76
C ASN A 788 -32.26 -18.83 4.29
N ILE A 789 -31.32 -18.01 3.80
CA ILE A 789 -30.84 -18.01 2.42
C ILE A 789 -29.35 -18.28 2.39
N ILE A 790 -28.94 -19.30 1.63
CA ILE A 790 -27.55 -19.69 1.45
C ILE A 790 -27.19 -19.54 -0.03
N VAL A 791 -26.21 -18.70 -0.33
CA VAL A 791 -25.70 -18.47 -1.70
C VAL A 791 -24.39 -19.22 -1.87
N LEU A 792 -24.41 -20.32 -2.65
CA LEU A 792 -23.27 -21.20 -2.91
C LEU A 792 -22.31 -20.62 -3.95
#